data_AF-A0A429CAH8-F1
#
_entry.id   AF-A0A429CAH8-F1
#
_cell.length_a   1.000
_cell.length_b   1.000
_cell.length_c   1.000
_cell.angle_alpha   90.00
_cell.angle_beta   90.00
_cell.angle_gamma   90.00
#
_symmetry.space_group_name_H-M   'P 1'
#
loop_
_entity.id
_entity.type
_entity.pdbx_description
1 polymer ?
#
loop_
_entity_poly.entity_id
_entity_poly.type
_entity_poly.pdbx_seq_one_letter_code
_entity_poly.pdbx_strand_id
1 'polypeptide(L)'
;MQSVPEAGTSGPSGRDASTMHRVRRVLAIKPFRRIWGVSYLCSVADWLNLLTLTGLVTKLTDNYAAQNFAFVGVVLTSLLPGLLFAPLGGLLADRFDRRKVMVLCDLGRCGFLLSIAFVGTPWWVFVGNFLVGCCSMMWIPSKDAAVPNLLRRPDQVETANQLGMVMTYGLAVITAAGANAVLTGSNTTFHFFQGDAQLGIAKVAVVITGLLYLTSAIVIATRIPELSLRNVHAVEKPKVKAADEEKFGFRQMIADGARFVRTTPLVRGLMIGAFGAFAAGGAVIGSAKPYSSSLLAGDAAFNLLVLAVFLGLATGMAVAPKLARRLAHDRLFGISIVAAGLCLVVVALSPHLAVSLVAVAAVGVWAGTAFLTGVTIIGSRIEDSIRGRINAIYQSLMKIVLFGSTVLVPVLISLVRPTAISVWGSTITIDGTRPVMIGGGVLALLAGIFAYRQMDDRRAEPILADLRNALRRSPRRVNGLLIALEGTRAINTETQAARLAEWLRAGTRPVVLAADPALDDQRLAKLVSGASLSGARAQALAAAAVRADIVERDIQPALDAGSVVVMERFVDSPLAHLSAVAGLDSQELEGLADWATGRLRPDITILLDADPGTVMRKSESLDAQWRVQHLLTEMAAADPDRYVVVDAEGTEDEVSDRVRTAIRAVLVGRLAGLAPAEEKVEAR
;
A
#
# COMPACT_ATOMS: atom_id res chain seq x y z
N MET A 1 -40.22 20.60 -41.23
CA MET A 1 -39.09 19.92 -41.91
C MET A 1 -37.89 20.84 -41.73
N GLN A 2 -36.83 20.57 -40.98
CA GLN A 2 -36.22 19.31 -40.54
C GLN A 2 -35.78 19.44 -39.06
N SER A 3 -35.85 18.30 -38.37
CA SER A 3 -35.50 18.06 -36.97
C SER A 3 -34.00 18.13 -36.71
N VAL A 4 -33.58 18.93 -35.72
CA VAL A 4 -32.25 18.85 -35.09
C VAL A 4 -32.43 18.15 -33.73
N PRO A 5 -31.66 17.09 -33.42
CA PRO A 5 -31.94 16.24 -32.26
C PRO A 5 -31.38 16.82 -30.96
N GLU A 6 -32.17 16.66 -29.89
CA GLU A 6 -31.81 16.88 -28.49
C GLU A 6 -30.58 16.04 -28.09
N ALA A 7 -29.47 16.70 -27.75
CA ALA A 7 -28.34 16.06 -27.10
C ALA A 7 -28.55 16.01 -25.58
N GLY A 8 -29.55 15.23 -25.15
CA GLY A 8 -29.67 14.78 -23.77
C GLY A 8 -28.90 13.48 -23.58
N THR A 9 -27.68 13.54 -23.06
CA THR A 9 -27.17 12.52 -22.13
C THR A 9 -26.23 13.18 -21.14
N SER A 10 -26.75 13.35 -19.92
CA SER A 10 -26.00 13.55 -18.70
C SER A 10 -24.93 12.46 -18.57
N GLY A 11 -23.68 12.81 -18.86
CA GLY A 11 -22.53 11.97 -18.55
C GLY A 11 -22.46 11.73 -17.04
N PRO A 12 -22.18 10.50 -16.58
CA PRO A 12 -22.16 10.19 -15.16
C PRO A 12 -21.07 11.00 -14.46
N SER A 13 -21.50 11.72 -13.43
CA SER A 13 -20.74 12.43 -12.39
C SER A 13 -19.29 11.95 -12.18
N GLY A 14 -18.33 12.87 -12.33
CA GLY A 14 -16.87 12.67 -12.25
C GLY A 14 -16.28 12.31 -10.87
N ARG A 15 -16.96 11.51 -10.05
CA ARG A 15 -16.42 10.97 -8.78
C ARG A 15 -16.19 9.45 -8.79
N ASP A 16 -16.72 8.76 -9.80
CA ASP A 16 -16.46 7.33 -10.09
C ASP A 16 -15.43 7.10 -11.19
N ALA A 17 -14.65 8.13 -11.58
CA ALA A 17 -13.37 8.01 -12.30
C ALA A 17 -12.26 7.33 -11.43
N SER A 18 -12.73 6.43 -10.58
CA SER A 18 -12.19 5.53 -9.57
C SER A 18 -10.92 4.82 -10.01
N THR A 19 -10.20 4.22 -9.07
CA THR A 19 -9.05 3.32 -9.26
C THR A 19 -9.12 2.46 -10.53
N MET A 20 -10.31 2.04 -10.96
CA MET A 20 -10.58 1.35 -12.22
C MET A 20 -10.08 2.12 -13.47
N HIS A 21 -10.30 3.45 -13.54
CA HIS A 21 -9.82 4.31 -14.62
C HIS A 21 -8.28 4.39 -14.63
N ARG A 22 -7.64 4.52 -13.45
CA ARG A 22 -6.18 4.49 -13.32
C ARG A 22 -5.59 3.15 -13.79
N VAL A 23 -6.17 2.04 -13.33
CA VAL A 23 -5.78 0.69 -13.76
C VAL A 23 -5.96 0.49 -15.28
N ARG A 24 -7.11 0.91 -15.82
CA ARG A 24 -7.39 0.80 -17.27
C ARG A 24 -6.42 1.63 -18.10
N ARG A 25 -6.04 2.82 -17.63
CA ARG A 25 -5.06 3.69 -18.30
C ARG A 25 -3.67 3.06 -18.35
N VAL A 26 -3.24 2.41 -17.26
CA VAL A 26 -1.96 1.69 -17.21
C VAL A 26 -1.99 0.47 -18.14
N LEU A 27 -3.07 -0.33 -18.12
CA LEU A 27 -3.24 -1.50 -19.02
C LEU A 27 -3.47 -1.14 -20.50
N ALA A 28 -3.82 0.10 -20.80
CA ALA A 28 -3.93 0.59 -22.18
C ALA A 28 -2.55 0.71 -22.86
N ILE A 29 -1.47 0.86 -22.08
CA ILE A 29 -0.10 0.95 -22.58
C ILE A 29 0.34 -0.42 -23.10
N LYS A 30 0.52 -0.55 -24.43
CA LYS A 30 0.82 -1.84 -25.09
C LYS A 30 2.06 -2.54 -24.52
N PRO A 31 3.24 -1.89 -24.37
CA PRO A 31 4.41 -2.55 -23.80
C PRO A 31 4.19 -3.03 -22.37
N PHE A 32 3.57 -2.19 -21.52
CA PHE A 32 3.22 -2.56 -20.15
C PHE A 32 2.28 -3.78 -20.12
N ARG A 33 1.22 -3.79 -20.94
CA ARG A 33 0.27 -4.92 -21.00
C ARG A 33 0.96 -6.23 -21.39
N ARG A 34 1.95 -6.19 -22.29
CA ARG A 34 2.71 -7.38 -22.68
C ARG A 34 3.56 -7.91 -21.53
N ILE A 35 4.33 -7.05 -20.85
CA ILE A 35 5.12 -7.49 -19.68
C ILE A 35 4.23 -7.92 -18.52
N TRP A 36 3.07 -7.29 -18.35
CA TRP A 36 2.07 -7.69 -17.36
C TRP A 36 1.52 -9.09 -17.64
N GLY A 37 1.17 -9.39 -18.89
CA GLY A 37 0.72 -10.73 -19.30
C GLY A 37 1.80 -11.81 -19.15
N VAL A 38 3.04 -11.49 -19.50
CA VAL A 38 4.21 -12.37 -19.26
C VAL A 38 4.42 -12.61 -17.76
N SER A 39 4.36 -11.54 -16.95
CA SER A 39 4.51 -11.65 -15.50
C SER A 39 3.41 -12.47 -14.87
N TYR A 40 2.19 -12.39 -15.41
CA TYR A 40 1.07 -13.24 -15.03
C TYR A 40 1.33 -14.70 -15.35
N LEU A 41 1.79 -15.00 -16.57
CA LEU A 41 2.14 -16.37 -16.96
C LEU A 41 3.23 -16.97 -16.07
N CYS A 42 4.29 -16.23 -15.80
CA CYS A 42 5.36 -16.64 -14.89
C CYS A 42 4.86 -16.82 -13.46
N SER A 43 4.02 -15.92 -12.96
CA SER A 43 3.46 -16.03 -11.61
C SER A 43 2.57 -17.28 -11.48
N VAL A 44 1.75 -17.59 -12.50
CA VAL A 44 0.96 -18.84 -12.53
C VAL A 44 1.89 -20.05 -12.51
N ALA A 45 2.98 -20.01 -13.28
CA ALA A 45 3.98 -21.07 -13.28
C ALA A 45 4.68 -21.22 -11.92
N ASP A 46 5.07 -20.12 -11.26
CA ASP A 46 5.73 -20.15 -9.94
C ASP A 46 4.83 -20.83 -8.89
N TRP A 47 3.53 -20.48 -8.87
CA TRP A 47 2.57 -21.08 -7.92
C TRP A 47 2.21 -22.52 -8.28
N LEU A 48 2.06 -22.83 -9.56
CA LEU A 48 1.81 -24.19 -10.02
C LEU A 48 3.01 -25.09 -9.72
N ASN A 49 4.24 -24.56 -9.84
CA ASN A 49 5.47 -25.24 -9.49
C ASN A 49 5.48 -25.65 -8.01
N LEU A 50 5.13 -24.72 -7.11
CA LEU A 50 5.08 -25.00 -5.67
C LEU A 50 4.12 -26.16 -5.35
N LEU A 51 2.90 -26.12 -5.91
CA LEU A 51 1.90 -27.18 -5.69
C LEU A 51 2.36 -28.53 -6.27
N THR A 52 2.90 -28.49 -7.49
CA THR A 52 3.26 -29.69 -8.22
C THR A 52 4.49 -30.39 -7.64
N LEU A 53 5.56 -29.66 -7.36
CA LEU A 53 6.78 -30.24 -6.79
C LEU A 53 6.52 -30.80 -5.40
N THR A 54 5.65 -30.16 -4.62
CA THR A 54 5.22 -30.70 -3.33
C THR A 54 4.56 -32.06 -3.48
N GLY A 55 3.60 -32.19 -4.42
CA GLY A 55 2.97 -33.47 -4.73
C GLY A 55 3.98 -34.51 -5.21
N LEU A 56 4.89 -34.12 -6.10
CA LEU A 56 5.91 -35.00 -6.66
C LEU A 56 6.87 -35.54 -5.59
N VAL A 57 7.45 -34.68 -4.75
CA VAL A 57 8.36 -35.10 -3.68
C VAL A 57 7.66 -36.02 -2.68
N THR A 58 6.41 -35.72 -2.33
CA THR A 58 5.62 -36.56 -1.41
C THR A 58 5.47 -37.98 -1.94
N LYS A 59 5.33 -38.15 -3.26
CA LYS A 59 5.20 -39.47 -3.91
C LYS A 59 6.51 -40.18 -4.18
N LEU A 60 7.60 -39.45 -4.38
CA LEU A 60 8.93 -40.02 -4.55
C LEU A 60 9.59 -40.44 -3.22
N THR A 61 8.89 -40.28 -2.09
CA THR A 61 9.44 -40.47 -0.74
C THR A 61 8.64 -41.50 0.04
N ASP A 62 9.32 -42.52 0.56
CA ASP A 62 8.66 -43.66 1.22
C ASP A 62 8.40 -43.47 2.72
N ASN A 63 9.17 -42.60 3.40
CA ASN A 63 9.05 -42.38 4.85
C ASN A 63 8.08 -41.24 5.17
N TYR A 64 7.11 -41.50 6.07
CA TYR A 64 6.16 -40.53 6.59
C TYR A 64 6.80 -39.23 7.10
N ALA A 65 7.94 -39.33 7.80
CA ALA A 65 8.67 -38.15 8.25
C ALA A 65 9.11 -37.28 7.06
N ALA A 66 9.71 -37.89 6.04
CA ALA A 66 10.21 -37.19 4.87
C ALA A 66 9.08 -36.66 3.96
N GLN A 67 7.90 -37.30 3.93
CA GLN A 67 6.70 -36.77 3.29
C GLN A 67 6.19 -35.48 3.95
N ASN A 68 6.22 -35.40 5.29
CA ASN A 68 5.85 -34.17 6.00
C ASN A 68 6.83 -33.01 5.75
N PHE A 69 8.10 -33.32 5.48
CA PHE A 69 9.11 -32.34 5.10
C PHE A 69 9.13 -32.01 3.59
N ALA A 70 8.35 -32.71 2.75
CA ALA A 70 8.34 -32.50 1.30
C ALA A 70 7.92 -31.06 0.93
N PHE A 71 6.76 -30.62 1.42
CA PHE A 71 6.25 -29.26 1.20
C PHE A 71 7.23 -28.19 1.70
N VAL A 72 7.68 -28.36 2.94
CA VAL A 72 8.62 -27.45 3.60
C VAL A 72 9.94 -27.39 2.83
N GLY A 73 10.48 -28.53 2.40
CA GLY A 73 11.71 -28.59 1.61
C GLY A 73 11.60 -27.88 0.26
N VAL A 74 10.47 -28.02 -0.43
CA VAL A 74 10.19 -27.28 -1.68
C VAL A 74 10.13 -25.77 -1.39
N VAL A 75 9.41 -25.34 -0.36
CA VAL A 75 9.35 -23.92 0.03
C VAL A 75 10.74 -23.38 0.38
N LEU A 76 11.52 -24.11 1.19
CA LEU A 76 12.86 -23.68 1.61
C LEU A 76 13.82 -23.56 0.43
N THR A 77 13.80 -24.52 -0.50
CA THR A 77 14.62 -24.46 -1.71
C THR A 77 14.21 -23.35 -2.67
N SER A 78 12.95 -22.91 -2.66
CA SER A 78 12.49 -21.72 -3.39
C SER A 78 12.91 -20.41 -2.72
N LEU A 79 12.95 -20.35 -1.39
CA LEU A 79 13.33 -19.15 -0.63
C LEU A 79 14.86 -18.95 -0.55
N LEU A 80 15.63 -20.04 -0.50
CA LEU A 80 17.07 -20.04 -0.24
C LEU A 80 17.88 -19.19 -1.24
N PRO A 81 17.67 -19.25 -2.57
CA PRO A 81 18.38 -18.39 -3.52
C PRO A 81 18.21 -16.91 -3.21
N GLY A 82 17.01 -16.52 -2.78
CA GLY A 82 16.72 -15.14 -2.43
C GLY A 82 17.36 -14.66 -1.14
N LEU A 83 17.78 -15.57 -0.26
CA LEU A 83 18.55 -15.26 0.94
C LEU A 83 20.04 -15.16 0.63
N LEU A 84 20.57 -16.08 -0.20
CA LEU A 84 21.99 -16.15 -0.53
C LEU A 84 22.43 -15.08 -1.53
N PHE A 85 21.58 -14.78 -2.53
CA PHE A 85 21.97 -13.98 -3.69
C PHE A 85 21.19 -12.66 -3.83
N ALA A 86 20.46 -12.23 -2.79
CA ALA A 86 19.67 -10.99 -2.83
C ALA A 86 20.46 -9.74 -3.32
N PRO A 87 21.70 -9.48 -2.86
CA PRO A 87 22.46 -8.32 -3.32
C PRO A 87 22.98 -8.44 -4.76
N LEU A 88 23.17 -9.67 -5.27
CA LEU A 88 23.81 -9.93 -6.56
C LEU A 88 22.86 -9.76 -7.75
N GLY A 89 21.56 -10.01 -7.54
CA GLY A 89 20.55 -9.94 -8.61
C GLY A 89 20.44 -8.55 -9.26
N GLY A 90 20.54 -7.47 -8.46
CA GLY A 90 20.48 -6.09 -8.96
C GLY A 90 21.71 -5.69 -9.78
N LEU A 91 22.91 -6.01 -9.27
CA LEU A 91 24.18 -5.72 -9.94
C LEU A 91 24.30 -6.40 -11.31
N LEU A 92 23.79 -7.62 -11.42
CA LEU A 92 23.77 -8.36 -12.69
C LEU A 92 22.72 -7.80 -13.66
N ALA A 93 21.53 -7.42 -13.17
CA ALA A 93 20.47 -6.86 -14.00
C ALA A 93 20.84 -5.50 -14.62
N ASP A 94 21.75 -4.74 -14.00
CA ASP A 94 22.21 -3.46 -14.53
C ASP A 94 23.35 -3.58 -15.56
N ARG A 95 24.10 -4.69 -15.55
CA ARG A 95 25.23 -4.92 -16.47
C ARG A 95 24.80 -5.53 -17.80
N PHE A 96 23.74 -6.35 -17.80
CA PHE A 96 23.30 -7.09 -18.96
C PHE A 96 21.99 -6.55 -19.55
N ASP A 97 21.74 -6.84 -20.82
CA ASP A 97 20.46 -6.51 -21.45
C ASP A 97 19.33 -7.29 -20.75
N ARG A 98 18.40 -6.54 -20.15
CA ARG A 98 17.27 -7.05 -19.37
C ARG A 98 16.45 -8.07 -20.15
N ARG A 99 16.22 -7.84 -21.44
CA ARG A 99 15.47 -8.76 -22.31
C ARG A 99 16.20 -10.10 -22.42
N LYS A 100 17.51 -10.08 -22.65
CA LYS A 100 18.32 -11.30 -22.79
C LYS A 100 18.38 -12.08 -21.47
N VAL A 101 18.57 -11.37 -20.35
CA VAL A 101 18.56 -11.98 -19.02
C VAL A 101 17.24 -12.67 -18.75
N MET A 102 16.11 -11.99 -19.00
CA MET A 102 14.78 -12.58 -18.76
C MET A 102 14.54 -13.83 -19.63
N VAL A 103 14.91 -13.80 -20.93
CA VAL A 103 14.77 -14.95 -21.84
C VAL A 103 15.63 -16.13 -21.38
N LEU A 104 16.91 -15.90 -21.07
CA LEU A 104 17.83 -16.95 -20.60
C LEU A 104 17.35 -17.58 -19.28
N CYS A 105 16.85 -16.76 -18.35
CA CYS A 105 16.32 -17.25 -17.09
C CYS A 105 15.08 -18.11 -17.30
N ASP A 106 14.15 -17.71 -18.17
CA ASP A 106 12.94 -18.50 -18.45
C ASP A 106 13.24 -19.80 -19.19
N LEU A 107 14.22 -19.80 -20.11
CA LEU A 107 14.73 -21.03 -20.71
C LEU A 107 15.41 -21.95 -19.69
N GLY A 108 16.20 -21.39 -18.77
CA GLY A 108 16.80 -22.12 -17.66
C GLY A 108 15.76 -22.77 -16.75
N ARG A 109 14.76 -21.99 -16.31
CA ARG A 109 13.63 -22.48 -15.50
C ARG A 109 12.90 -23.63 -16.19
N CYS A 110 12.59 -23.48 -17.49
CA CYS A 110 11.99 -24.56 -18.28
C CYS A 110 12.87 -25.81 -18.30
N GLY A 111 14.16 -25.66 -18.65
CA GLY A 111 15.11 -26.78 -18.73
C GLY A 111 15.26 -27.53 -17.40
N PHE A 112 15.39 -26.81 -16.29
CA PHE A 112 15.49 -27.43 -14.97
C PHE A 112 14.20 -28.15 -14.57
N LEU A 113 13.01 -27.58 -14.83
CA LEU A 113 11.75 -28.26 -14.55
C LEU A 113 11.56 -29.51 -15.40
N LEU A 114 11.88 -29.46 -16.70
CA LEU A 114 11.87 -30.64 -17.55
C LEU A 114 12.83 -31.71 -17.01
N SER A 115 14.03 -31.32 -16.58
CA SER A 115 14.98 -32.25 -15.97
C SER A 115 14.42 -32.93 -14.70
N ILE A 116 13.64 -32.22 -13.88
CA ILE A 116 12.97 -32.79 -12.71
C ILE A 116 11.98 -33.87 -13.13
N ALA A 117 11.17 -33.60 -14.17
CA ALA A 117 10.18 -34.54 -14.67
C ALA A 117 10.82 -35.84 -15.21
N PHE A 118 12.00 -35.75 -15.84
CA PHE A 118 12.72 -36.90 -16.41
C PHE A 118 13.53 -37.69 -15.37
N VAL A 119 14.30 -37.01 -14.51
CA VAL A 119 15.18 -37.67 -13.53
C VAL A 119 14.38 -38.40 -12.44
N GLY A 120 13.30 -37.79 -11.96
CA GLY A 120 12.35 -38.45 -11.05
C GLY A 120 12.92 -38.87 -9.69
N THR A 121 13.96 -38.21 -9.19
CA THR A 121 14.53 -38.49 -7.85
C THR A 121 14.23 -37.34 -6.87
N PRO A 122 13.94 -37.62 -5.57
CA PRO A 122 13.61 -36.58 -4.59
C PRO A 122 14.69 -35.50 -4.45
N TRP A 123 15.96 -35.93 -4.40
CA TRP A 123 17.11 -35.01 -4.29
C TRP A 123 17.18 -34.04 -5.48
N TRP A 124 16.98 -34.54 -6.70
CA TRP A 124 17.03 -33.70 -7.89
C TRP A 124 15.86 -32.72 -7.96
N VAL A 125 14.69 -33.04 -7.38
CA VAL A 125 13.60 -32.07 -7.25
C VAL A 125 14.06 -30.83 -6.46
N PHE A 126 14.75 -31.03 -5.33
CA PHE A 126 15.25 -29.93 -4.50
C PHE A 126 16.35 -29.12 -5.20
N VAL A 127 17.31 -29.79 -5.84
CA VAL A 127 18.39 -29.13 -6.59
C VAL A 127 17.81 -28.35 -7.78
N GLY A 128 16.94 -28.97 -8.57
CA GLY A 128 16.29 -28.34 -9.70
C GLY A 128 15.44 -27.13 -9.28
N ASN A 129 14.66 -27.25 -8.20
CA ASN A 129 13.88 -26.14 -7.66
C ASN A 129 14.76 -24.97 -7.17
N PHE A 130 15.89 -25.28 -6.53
CA PHE A 130 16.88 -24.27 -6.16
C PHE A 130 17.44 -23.53 -7.39
N LEU A 131 17.79 -24.27 -8.46
CA LEU A 131 18.28 -23.67 -9.71
C LEU A 131 17.22 -22.80 -10.41
N VAL A 132 15.95 -23.24 -10.42
CA VAL A 132 14.79 -22.43 -10.85
C VAL A 132 14.70 -21.14 -10.03
N GLY A 133 14.90 -21.22 -8.71
CA GLY A 133 14.94 -20.06 -7.82
C GLY A 133 16.13 -19.12 -8.10
N CYS A 134 17.31 -19.65 -8.44
CA CYS A 134 18.47 -18.85 -8.86
C CYS A 134 18.18 -18.05 -10.14
N CYS A 135 17.58 -18.67 -11.16
CA CYS A 135 17.11 -17.97 -12.36
C CYS A 135 16.10 -16.86 -11.99
N SER A 136 15.25 -17.11 -11.00
CA SER A 136 14.26 -16.14 -10.55
C SER A 136 14.85 -14.89 -9.90
N MET A 137 15.97 -15.04 -9.19
CA MET A 137 16.68 -13.91 -8.59
C MET A 137 17.28 -12.95 -9.61
N MET A 138 17.54 -13.41 -10.83
CA MET A 138 17.98 -12.55 -11.93
C MET A 138 16.79 -11.96 -12.71
N TRP A 139 15.71 -12.73 -12.85
CA TRP A 139 14.53 -12.33 -13.62
C TRP A 139 13.73 -11.20 -12.95
N ILE A 140 13.51 -11.26 -11.64
CA ILE A 140 12.68 -10.27 -10.90
C ILE A 140 13.27 -8.85 -10.97
N PRO A 141 14.56 -8.61 -10.64
CA PRO A 141 15.14 -7.27 -10.72
C PRO A 141 15.16 -6.72 -12.15
N SER A 142 15.38 -7.59 -13.15
CA SER A 142 15.32 -7.21 -14.57
C SER A 142 13.93 -6.71 -14.97
N LYS A 143 12.87 -7.38 -14.50
CA LYS A 143 11.48 -6.94 -14.68
C LYS A 143 11.22 -5.62 -13.95
N ASP A 144 11.55 -5.53 -12.66
CA ASP A 144 11.25 -4.37 -11.82
C ASP A 144 11.94 -3.10 -12.33
N ALA A 145 13.17 -3.23 -12.85
CA ALA A 145 13.88 -2.12 -13.47
C ALA A 145 13.30 -1.73 -14.85
N ALA A 146 12.65 -2.66 -15.54
CA ALA A 146 12.05 -2.41 -16.86
C ALA A 146 10.68 -1.71 -16.77
N VAL A 147 9.86 -2.02 -15.77
CA VAL A 147 8.48 -1.50 -15.64
C VAL A 147 8.42 0.04 -15.69
N PRO A 148 9.23 0.82 -14.93
CA PRO A 148 9.18 2.28 -14.98
C PRO A 148 9.46 2.86 -16.37
N ASN A 149 10.37 2.22 -17.13
CA ASN A 149 10.74 2.67 -18.48
C ASN A 149 9.64 2.44 -19.52
N LEU A 150 8.66 1.57 -19.23
CA LEU A 150 7.53 1.29 -20.12
C LEU A 150 6.33 2.20 -19.85
N LEU A 151 6.33 2.91 -18.73
CA LEU A 151 5.26 3.80 -18.32
C LEU A 151 5.51 5.22 -18.82
N ARG A 152 4.42 5.97 -19.05
CA ARG A 152 4.51 7.32 -19.63
C ARG A 152 4.77 8.40 -18.59
N ARG A 153 4.50 8.10 -17.32
CA ARG A 153 4.57 9.06 -16.23
C ARG A 153 5.02 8.37 -14.93
N PRO A 154 5.77 9.04 -14.05
CA PRO A 154 6.23 8.47 -12.79
C PRO A 154 5.10 8.05 -11.83
N ASP A 155 3.98 8.79 -11.80
CA ASP A 155 2.80 8.50 -10.98
C ASP A 155 2.14 7.14 -11.31
N GLN A 156 2.37 6.62 -12.51
CA GLN A 156 1.83 5.33 -12.95
C GLN A 156 2.58 4.13 -12.34
N VAL A 157 3.82 4.32 -11.87
CA VAL A 157 4.67 3.23 -11.35
C VAL A 157 4.04 2.60 -10.12
N GLU A 158 3.49 3.41 -9.22
CA GLU A 158 2.83 2.91 -8.03
C GLU A 158 1.60 2.06 -8.39
N THR A 159 0.73 2.57 -9.27
CA THR A 159 -0.46 1.84 -9.73
C THR A 159 -0.06 0.53 -10.43
N ALA A 160 1.00 0.55 -11.24
CA ALA A 160 1.53 -0.63 -11.91
C ALA A 160 2.06 -1.68 -10.93
N ASN A 161 2.79 -1.26 -9.88
CA ASN A 161 3.30 -2.14 -8.84
C ASN A 161 2.17 -2.75 -8.00
N GLN A 162 1.15 -1.96 -7.63
CA GLN A 162 -0.03 -2.45 -6.93
C GLN A 162 -0.78 -3.50 -7.77
N LEU A 163 -0.99 -3.22 -9.06
CA LEU A 163 -1.60 -4.17 -9.99
C LEU A 163 -0.77 -5.44 -10.15
N GLY A 164 0.56 -5.32 -10.17
CA GLY A 164 1.49 -6.44 -10.18
C GLY A 164 1.34 -7.32 -8.94
N MET A 165 1.25 -6.74 -7.74
CA MET A 165 1.09 -7.51 -6.49
C MET A 165 -0.23 -8.27 -6.44
N VAL A 166 -1.35 -7.62 -6.80
CA VAL A 166 -2.68 -8.28 -6.84
C VAL A 166 -2.68 -9.44 -7.85
N MET A 167 -2.00 -9.25 -8.98
CA MET A 167 -1.85 -10.29 -10.00
C MET A 167 -1.02 -11.47 -9.46
N THR A 168 0.18 -11.20 -8.92
CA THR A 168 1.13 -12.25 -8.50
C THR A 168 0.66 -13.03 -7.28
N TYR A 169 0.14 -12.35 -6.27
CA TYR A 169 -0.26 -12.97 -5.00
C TYR A 169 -1.74 -13.31 -4.90
N GLY A 170 -2.54 -12.92 -5.91
CA GLY A 170 -3.97 -13.20 -5.96
C GLY A 170 -4.37 -14.02 -7.17
N LEU A 171 -4.52 -13.36 -8.32
CA LEU A 171 -5.08 -13.99 -9.52
C LEU A 171 -4.26 -15.21 -9.97
N ALA A 172 -2.93 -15.08 -10.01
CA ALA A 172 -2.05 -16.15 -10.45
C ALA A 172 -2.16 -17.41 -9.59
N VAL A 173 -2.31 -17.25 -8.27
CA VAL A 173 -2.47 -18.37 -7.34
C VAL A 173 -3.77 -19.13 -7.59
N ILE A 174 -4.87 -18.40 -7.77
CA ILE A 174 -6.19 -18.98 -8.03
C ILE A 174 -6.15 -19.76 -9.35
N THR A 175 -5.53 -19.20 -10.39
CA THR A 175 -5.37 -19.87 -11.67
C THR A 175 -4.49 -21.11 -11.57
N ALA A 176 -3.37 -21.05 -10.83
CA ALA A 176 -2.49 -22.20 -10.61
C ALA A 176 -3.21 -23.32 -9.84
N ALA A 177 -3.91 -22.99 -8.75
CA ALA A 177 -4.68 -23.94 -7.97
C ALA A 177 -5.83 -24.56 -8.79
N GLY A 178 -6.54 -23.75 -9.58
CA GLY A 178 -7.57 -24.22 -10.50
C GLY A 178 -7.02 -25.15 -11.58
N ALA A 179 -5.88 -24.79 -12.19
CA ALA A 179 -5.20 -25.64 -13.17
C ALA A 179 -4.77 -26.98 -12.55
N ASN A 180 -4.21 -26.97 -11.34
CA ASN A 180 -3.84 -28.18 -10.62
C ASN A 180 -5.07 -29.06 -10.28
N ALA A 181 -6.18 -28.45 -9.88
CA ALA A 181 -7.44 -29.14 -9.61
C ALA A 181 -8.01 -29.81 -10.87
N VAL A 182 -7.98 -29.11 -12.02
CA VAL A 182 -8.41 -29.68 -13.32
C VAL A 182 -7.50 -30.81 -13.76
N LEU A 183 -6.17 -30.68 -13.58
CA LEU A 183 -5.22 -31.75 -13.89
C LEU A 183 -5.47 -33.01 -13.05
N THR A 184 -5.73 -32.83 -11.76
CA THR A 184 -5.99 -33.96 -10.85
C THR A 184 -7.39 -34.57 -11.09
N GLY A 185 -8.39 -33.73 -11.37
CA GLY A 185 -9.77 -34.12 -11.61
C GLY A 185 -10.00 -34.77 -12.98
N SER A 186 -9.31 -34.32 -14.03
CA SER A 186 -9.47 -34.92 -15.37
C SER A 186 -8.98 -36.37 -15.40
N ASN A 187 -7.89 -36.69 -14.71
CA ASN A 187 -7.42 -38.07 -14.64
C ASN A 187 -8.35 -39.00 -13.84
N THR A 188 -9.03 -38.49 -12.80
CA THR A 188 -10.03 -39.31 -12.07
C THR A 188 -11.25 -39.63 -12.93
N THR A 189 -11.62 -38.75 -13.86
CA THR A 189 -12.76 -38.96 -14.78
C THR A 189 -12.41 -39.82 -16.00
N PHE A 190 -11.26 -39.57 -16.63
CA PHE A 190 -10.91 -40.17 -17.94
C PHE A 190 -9.89 -41.30 -17.86
N HIS A 191 -9.32 -41.56 -16.67
CA HIS A 191 -8.33 -42.62 -16.44
C HIS A 191 -7.15 -42.60 -17.43
N PHE A 192 -6.66 -41.42 -17.79
CA PHE A 192 -5.56 -41.23 -18.77
C PHE A 192 -4.28 -41.98 -18.38
N PHE A 193 -4.01 -42.12 -17.08
CA PHE A 193 -2.88 -42.89 -16.56
C PHE A 193 -3.35 -44.19 -15.89
N GLN A 194 -2.92 -45.33 -16.45
CA GLN A 194 -3.03 -46.64 -15.80
C GLN A 194 -1.76 -46.91 -14.96
N GLY A 195 -1.88 -47.27 -13.68
CA GLY A 195 -0.76 -47.45 -12.74
C GLY A 195 -0.72 -46.39 -11.63
N ASP A 196 0.48 -45.92 -11.22
CA ASP A 196 0.62 -44.83 -10.24
C ASP A 196 0.29 -43.48 -10.89
N ALA A 197 -1.01 -43.30 -11.13
CA ALA A 197 -1.57 -42.18 -11.86
C ALA A 197 -1.24 -40.83 -11.22
N GLN A 198 -1.03 -40.79 -9.89
CA GLN A 198 -0.68 -39.57 -9.17
C GLN A 198 0.74 -39.10 -9.47
N LEU A 199 1.70 -40.02 -9.62
CA LEU A 199 3.06 -39.69 -10.04
C LEU A 199 3.09 -39.20 -11.50
N GLY A 200 2.30 -39.81 -12.37
CA GLY A 200 2.13 -39.38 -13.77
C GLY A 200 1.57 -37.96 -13.88
N ILE A 201 0.50 -37.65 -13.14
CA ILE A 201 -0.09 -36.30 -13.08
C ILE A 201 0.94 -35.28 -12.60
N ALA A 202 1.68 -35.59 -11.53
CA ALA A 202 2.68 -34.68 -10.99
C ALA A 202 3.77 -34.36 -12.04
N LYS A 203 4.28 -35.35 -12.76
CA LYS A 203 5.25 -35.13 -13.85
C LYS A 203 4.67 -34.27 -14.98
N VAL A 204 3.44 -34.54 -15.42
CA VAL A 204 2.77 -33.73 -16.46
C VAL A 204 2.59 -32.28 -16.00
N ALA A 205 2.18 -32.06 -14.76
CA ALA A 205 2.04 -30.73 -14.21
C ALA A 205 3.38 -29.98 -14.14
N VAL A 206 4.51 -30.66 -13.86
CA VAL A 206 5.86 -30.06 -13.93
C VAL A 206 6.20 -29.67 -15.36
N VAL A 207 5.89 -30.53 -16.33
CA VAL A 207 6.11 -30.24 -17.77
C VAL A 207 5.28 -29.03 -18.21
N ILE A 208 3.99 -28.98 -17.86
CA ILE A 208 3.12 -27.82 -18.14
C ILE A 208 3.73 -26.55 -17.56
N THR A 209 4.21 -26.60 -16.32
CA THR A 209 4.88 -25.48 -15.67
C THR A 209 6.13 -25.03 -16.44
N GLY A 210 6.97 -25.96 -16.90
CA GLY A 210 8.11 -25.66 -17.77
C GLY A 210 7.71 -25.02 -19.09
N LEU A 211 6.64 -25.51 -19.72
CA LEU A 211 6.10 -24.95 -20.96
C LEU A 211 5.53 -23.53 -20.80
N LEU A 212 5.02 -23.17 -19.61
CA LEU A 212 4.61 -21.80 -19.32
C LEU A 212 5.82 -20.84 -19.33
N TYR A 213 6.96 -21.23 -18.75
CA TYR A 213 8.18 -20.43 -18.84
C TYR A 213 8.74 -20.40 -20.27
N LEU A 214 8.68 -21.51 -21.02
CA LEU A 214 9.08 -21.50 -22.43
C LEU A 214 8.22 -20.51 -23.23
N THR A 215 6.91 -20.51 -22.99
CA THR A 215 5.98 -19.56 -23.61
C THR A 215 6.33 -18.12 -23.23
N SER A 216 6.65 -17.87 -21.96
CA SER A 216 7.17 -16.57 -21.51
C SER A 216 8.42 -16.16 -22.28
N ALA A 217 9.42 -17.03 -22.36
CA ALA A 217 10.67 -16.78 -23.06
C ALA A 217 10.43 -16.42 -24.53
N ILE A 218 9.56 -17.15 -25.23
CA ILE A 218 9.19 -16.89 -26.63
C ILE A 218 8.49 -15.54 -26.76
N VAL A 219 7.54 -15.21 -25.89
CA VAL A 219 6.82 -13.93 -25.93
C VAL A 219 7.76 -12.75 -25.65
N ILE A 220 8.66 -12.85 -24.67
CA ILE A 220 9.67 -11.81 -24.40
C ILE A 220 10.63 -11.68 -25.60
N ALA A 221 11.07 -12.80 -26.16
CA ALA A 221 11.99 -12.84 -27.30
C ALA A 221 11.38 -12.32 -28.60
N THR A 222 10.05 -12.37 -28.79
CA THR A 222 9.42 -12.00 -30.08
C THR A 222 8.55 -10.75 -30.01
N ARG A 223 7.85 -10.51 -28.90
CA ARG A 223 6.79 -9.49 -28.80
C ARG A 223 7.16 -8.29 -27.95
N ILE A 224 8.30 -8.28 -27.25
CA ILE A 224 8.67 -7.18 -26.33
C ILE A 224 10.09 -6.65 -26.62
N PRO A 225 10.36 -6.12 -27.82
CA PRO A 225 11.67 -5.53 -28.13
C PRO A 225 11.99 -4.30 -27.28
N GLU A 226 10.97 -3.61 -26.76
CA GLU A 226 11.10 -2.39 -25.97
C GLU A 226 11.91 -2.60 -24.68
N LEU A 227 12.06 -3.83 -24.21
CA LEU A 227 12.87 -4.19 -23.02
C LEU A 227 14.38 -4.02 -23.22
N SER A 228 14.85 -3.98 -24.47
CA SER A 228 16.26 -3.76 -24.79
C SER A 228 16.62 -2.26 -24.83
N LEU A 229 15.61 -1.36 -24.82
CA LEU A 229 15.84 0.09 -24.82
C LEU A 229 16.37 0.54 -23.45
N ARG A 230 17.62 1.00 -23.45
CA ARG A 230 18.28 1.53 -22.26
C ARG A 230 17.88 2.99 -22.05
N ASN A 231 17.30 3.29 -20.87
CA ASN A 231 17.10 4.63 -20.30
C ASN A 231 16.58 5.72 -21.26
N VAL A 232 15.29 5.70 -21.60
CA VAL A 232 14.63 6.82 -22.30
C VAL A 232 14.33 8.00 -21.35
N HIS A 233 14.24 7.75 -20.04
CA HIS A 233 13.99 8.74 -18.99
C HIS A 233 15.11 8.69 -17.94
N ALA A 234 16.36 8.94 -18.34
CA ALA A 234 17.44 9.12 -17.38
C ALA A 234 17.18 10.40 -16.58
N VAL A 235 16.61 10.28 -15.38
CA VAL A 235 16.79 11.31 -14.36
C VAL A 235 18.28 11.32 -14.05
N GLU A 236 18.95 12.45 -14.29
CA GLU A 236 20.33 12.67 -13.86
C GLU A 236 20.38 12.49 -12.34
N LYS A 237 20.72 11.28 -11.88
CA LYS A 237 21.12 11.11 -10.49
C LYS A 237 22.41 11.89 -10.32
N PRO A 238 22.52 12.79 -9.32
CA PRO A 238 23.78 13.48 -9.07
C PRO A 238 24.87 12.41 -8.93
N LYS A 239 25.95 12.56 -9.70
CA LYS A 239 27.12 11.68 -9.66
C LYS A 239 27.75 11.81 -8.28
N VAL A 240 27.26 11.04 -7.31
CA VAL A 240 28.03 10.71 -6.12
C VAL A 240 29.30 10.03 -6.64
N LYS A 241 30.46 10.57 -6.31
CA LYS A 241 31.74 10.05 -6.78
C LYS A 241 31.82 8.58 -6.36
N ALA A 242 32.03 7.69 -7.34
CA ALA A 242 32.18 6.24 -7.11
C ALA A 242 33.27 5.89 -6.08
N ALA A 243 34.18 6.83 -5.78
CA ALA A 243 35.17 6.71 -4.72
C ALA A 243 34.60 6.62 -3.29
N ASP A 244 33.36 7.09 -3.07
CA ASP A 244 32.69 6.97 -1.77
C ASP A 244 31.85 5.69 -1.65
N GLU A 245 31.37 5.10 -2.76
CA GLU A 245 30.60 3.84 -2.75
C GLU A 245 31.47 2.60 -2.48
N GLU A 246 32.74 2.60 -2.88
CA GLU A 246 33.64 1.43 -2.75
C GLU A 246 34.14 1.17 -1.31
N LYS A 247 33.86 2.06 -0.34
CA LYS A 247 34.30 1.91 1.06
C LYS A 247 33.18 1.79 2.10
N PHE A 248 31.91 1.68 1.71
CA PHE A 248 30.84 1.37 2.67
C PHE A 248 30.63 -0.15 2.76
N GLY A 249 31.29 -0.78 3.74
CA GLY A 249 31.13 -2.21 3.97
C GLY A 249 29.68 -2.59 4.30
N PHE A 250 29.24 -3.78 3.87
CA PHE A 250 27.93 -4.38 4.18
C PHE A 250 27.53 -4.26 5.66
N ARG A 251 28.51 -4.34 6.57
CA ARG A 251 28.33 -4.13 8.02
C ARG A 251 27.85 -2.71 8.38
N GLN A 252 28.36 -1.69 7.71
CA GLN A 252 28.01 -0.30 7.95
C GLN A 252 26.61 0.00 7.41
N MET A 253 26.22 -0.59 6.28
CA MET A 253 24.85 -0.55 5.76
C MET A 253 23.84 -1.17 6.72
N ILE A 254 24.17 -2.32 7.34
CA ILE A 254 23.35 -2.95 8.39
C ILE A 254 23.29 -2.06 9.64
N ALA A 255 24.42 -1.49 10.08
CA ALA A 255 24.48 -0.62 11.25
C ALA A 255 23.63 0.66 11.07
N ASP A 256 23.71 1.30 9.91
CA ASP A 256 22.91 2.48 9.56
C ASP A 256 21.43 2.13 9.46
N GLY A 257 21.09 1.00 8.84
CA GLY A 257 19.73 0.47 8.80
C GLY A 257 19.17 0.24 10.20
N ALA A 258 19.94 -0.40 11.09
CA ALA A 258 19.53 -0.66 12.47
C ALA A 258 19.39 0.64 13.29
N ARG A 259 20.29 1.61 13.10
CA ARG A 259 20.20 2.93 13.72
C ARG A 259 18.92 3.64 13.28
N PHE A 260 18.60 3.61 11.98
CA PHE A 260 17.41 4.27 11.43
C PHE A 260 16.10 3.62 11.91
N VAL A 261 16.05 2.29 11.94
CA VAL A 261 14.93 1.53 12.53
C VAL A 261 14.77 1.89 14.02
N ARG A 262 15.84 2.27 14.72
CA ARG A 262 15.75 2.66 16.14
C ARG A 262 15.24 4.09 16.34
N THR A 263 15.61 5.02 15.45
CA THR A 263 15.32 6.46 15.57
C THR A 263 13.94 6.84 15.07
N THR A 264 13.42 6.17 14.04
CA THR A 264 12.17 6.55 13.38
C THR A 264 11.01 5.65 13.85
N PRO A 265 10.03 6.16 14.64
CA PRO A 265 8.94 5.35 15.18
C PRO A 265 8.15 4.62 14.09
N LEU A 266 7.81 5.29 12.98
CA LEU A 266 7.08 4.70 11.86
C LEU A 266 7.77 3.43 11.31
N VAL A 267 9.07 3.53 11.04
CA VAL A 267 9.87 2.43 10.47
C VAL A 267 10.04 1.30 11.49
N ARG A 268 10.25 1.64 12.75
CA ARG A 268 10.32 0.65 13.84
C ARG A 268 9.02 -0.14 13.96
N GLY A 269 7.88 0.53 13.90
CA GLY A 269 6.55 -0.08 13.98
C GLY A 269 6.30 -0.98 12.77
N LEU A 270 6.66 -0.49 11.57
CA LEU A 270 6.59 -1.26 10.34
C LEU A 270 7.44 -2.53 10.40
N MET A 271 8.71 -2.45 10.83
CA MET A 271 9.60 -3.61 10.90
C MET A 271 9.12 -4.65 11.93
N ILE A 272 8.69 -4.22 13.12
CA ILE A 272 8.22 -5.13 14.17
C ILE A 272 6.89 -5.77 13.78
N GLY A 273 5.95 -4.99 13.22
CA GLY A 273 4.71 -5.52 12.68
C GLY A 273 4.95 -6.53 11.56
N ALA A 274 5.85 -6.22 10.63
CA ALA A 274 6.24 -7.13 9.54
C ALA A 274 6.86 -8.42 10.08
N PHE A 275 7.77 -8.33 11.06
CA PHE A 275 8.34 -9.52 11.72
C PHE A 275 7.24 -10.42 12.28
N GLY A 276 6.29 -9.86 13.03
CA GLY A 276 5.18 -10.62 13.60
C GLY A 276 4.28 -11.26 12.54
N ALA A 277 3.91 -10.50 11.52
CA ALA A 277 3.07 -10.97 10.42
C ALA A 277 3.73 -12.11 9.62
N PHE A 278 5.02 -11.96 9.26
CA PHE A 278 5.74 -12.98 8.51
C PHE A 278 6.09 -14.21 9.35
N ALA A 279 6.37 -14.04 10.65
CA ALA A 279 6.56 -15.18 11.55
C ALA A 279 5.27 -16.01 11.68
N ALA A 280 4.11 -15.35 11.82
CA ALA A 280 2.81 -16.01 11.80
C ALA A 280 2.49 -16.65 10.44
N GLY A 281 2.80 -15.97 9.34
CA GLY A 281 2.69 -16.53 7.99
C GLY A 281 3.53 -17.79 7.80
N GLY A 282 4.76 -17.80 8.30
CA GLY A 282 5.60 -19.00 8.29
C GLY A 282 5.10 -20.10 9.23
N ALA A 283 4.43 -19.76 10.35
CA ALA A 283 3.71 -20.73 11.16
C ALA A 283 2.54 -21.38 10.39
N VAL A 284 1.79 -20.61 9.60
CA VAL A 284 0.75 -21.16 8.72
C VAL A 284 1.36 -22.07 7.67
N ILE A 285 2.42 -21.65 6.98
CA ILE A 285 3.10 -22.44 5.94
C ILE A 285 3.67 -23.73 6.54
N GLY A 286 4.48 -23.64 7.60
CA GLY A 286 5.11 -24.80 8.23
C GLY A 286 4.12 -25.79 8.86
N SER A 287 2.94 -25.31 9.28
CA SER A 287 1.89 -26.16 9.86
C SER A 287 0.88 -26.68 8.83
N ALA A 288 0.88 -26.15 7.60
CA ALA A 288 -0.21 -26.37 6.63
C ALA A 288 -0.49 -27.85 6.35
N LYS A 289 0.56 -28.63 6.09
CA LYS A 289 0.40 -30.06 5.77
C LYS A 289 0.00 -30.90 6.99
N PRO A 290 0.69 -30.83 8.15
CA PRO A 290 0.24 -31.52 9.36
C PRO A 290 -1.18 -31.12 9.80
N TYR A 291 -1.51 -29.83 9.74
CA TYR A 291 -2.84 -29.32 10.10
C TYR A 291 -3.95 -29.85 9.18
N SER A 292 -3.69 -29.93 7.86
CA SER A 292 -4.65 -30.54 6.92
C SER A 292 -4.93 -32.02 7.23
N SER A 293 -3.94 -32.73 7.77
CA SER A 293 -4.04 -34.15 8.12
C SER A 293 -4.82 -34.34 9.43
N SER A 294 -4.69 -33.43 10.40
CA SER A 294 -5.47 -33.48 11.65
C SER A 294 -6.96 -33.18 11.45
N LEU A 295 -7.34 -32.53 10.35
CA LEU A 295 -8.74 -32.32 9.95
C LEU A 295 -9.37 -33.54 9.23
N LEU A 296 -8.69 -34.69 9.17
CA LEU A 296 -9.18 -35.95 8.59
C LEU A 296 -9.60 -35.88 7.11
N ALA A 297 -9.08 -34.92 6.34
CA ALA A 297 -9.55 -34.63 4.99
C ALA A 297 -8.48 -34.76 3.87
N GLY A 298 -7.31 -35.33 4.21
CA GLY A 298 -6.28 -35.74 3.25
C GLY A 298 -5.69 -34.60 2.41
N ASP A 299 -5.10 -34.95 1.26
CA ASP A 299 -4.41 -34.00 0.36
C ASP A 299 -5.35 -32.95 -0.26
N ALA A 300 -6.64 -33.27 -0.40
CA ALA A 300 -7.64 -32.35 -0.93
C ALA A 300 -7.85 -31.15 0.00
N ALA A 301 -7.90 -31.38 1.32
CA ALA A 301 -8.04 -30.29 2.30
C ALA A 301 -6.84 -29.36 2.32
N PHE A 302 -5.62 -29.88 2.16
CA PHE A 302 -4.43 -29.04 2.03
C PHE A 302 -4.57 -28.04 0.87
N ASN A 303 -4.94 -28.53 -0.31
CA ASN A 303 -5.13 -27.68 -1.49
C ASN A 303 -6.26 -26.66 -1.31
N LEU A 304 -7.37 -27.04 -0.67
CA LEU A 304 -8.48 -26.13 -0.36
C LEU A 304 -8.09 -25.04 0.65
N LEU A 305 -7.34 -25.39 1.70
CA LEU A 305 -6.85 -24.43 2.69
C LEU A 305 -5.87 -23.44 2.07
N VAL A 306 -4.94 -23.92 1.25
CA VAL A 306 -4.01 -23.07 0.48
C VAL A 306 -4.81 -22.11 -0.41
N LEU A 307 -5.77 -22.62 -1.19
CA LEU A 307 -6.63 -21.80 -2.03
C LEU A 307 -7.40 -20.75 -1.21
N ALA A 308 -7.93 -21.12 -0.05
CA ALA A 308 -8.67 -20.22 0.84
C ALA A 308 -7.78 -19.06 1.35
N VAL A 309 -6.55 -19.33 1.81
CA VAL A 309 -5.61 -18.27 2.24
C VAL A 309 -5.41 -17.27 1.11
N PHE A 310 -5.09 -17.74 -0.09
CA PHE A 310 -4.70 -16.86 -1.19
C PHE A 310 -5.89 -16.12 -1.81
N LEU A 311 -7.07 -16.72 -1.85
CA LEU A 311 -8.30 -16.01 -2.22
C LEU A 311 -8.61 -14.88 -1.23
N GLY A 312 -8.43 -15.17 0.06
CA GLY A 312 -8.45 -14.17 1.12
C GLY A 312 -7.44 -13.05 0.86
N LEU A 313 -6.17 -13.40 0.64
CA LEU A 313 -5.08 -12.48 0.36
C LEU A 313 -5.38 -11.55 -0.83
N ALA A 314 -5.87 -12.11 -1.93
CA ALA A 314 -6.28 -11.37 -3.12
C ALA A 314 -7.39 -10.36 -2.82
N THR A 315 -8.40 -10.81 -2.06
CA THR A 315 -9.54 -9.98 -1.64
C THR A 315 -9.09 -8.86 -0.72
N GLY A 316 -8.20 -9.16 0.22
CA GLY A 316 -7.58 -8.19 1.13
C GLY A 316 -6.79 -7.11 0.40
N MET A 317 -5.97 -7.49 -0.59
CA MET A 317 -5.23 -6.53 -1.41
C MET A 317 -6.14 -5.67 -2.30
N ALA A 318 -7.22 -6.24 -2.83
CA ALA A 318 -8.18 -5.50 -3.66
C ALA A 318 -9.03 -4.50 -2.84
N VAL A 319 -9.34 -4.83 -1.58
CA VAL A 319 -10.15 -4.00 -0.68
C VAL A 319 -9.31 -2.97 0.08
N ALA A 320 -8.03 -3.26 0.33
CA ALA A 320 -7.13 -2.41 1.11
C ALA A 320 -7.10 -0.93 0.68
N PRO A 321 -7.02 -0.56 -0.62
CA PRO A 321 -7.07 0.84 -1.03
C PRO A 321 -8.40 1.53 -0.66
N LYS A 322 -9.52 0.80 -0.66
CA LYS A 322 -10.82 1.35 -0.25
C LYS A 322 -10.87 1.58 1.26
N LEU A 323 -10.27 0.69 2.04
CA LEU A 323 -10.22 0.77 3.49
C LEU A 323 -9.25 1.87 3.96
N ALA A 324 -8.12 2.03 3.26
CA ALA A 324 -7.14 3.08 3.49
C ALA A 324 -7.64 4.51 3.18
N ARG A 325 -8.74 4.64 2.42
CA ARG A 325 -9.45 5.93 2.27
C ARG A 325 -10.22 6.33 3.53
N ARG A 326 -10.59 5.36 4.37
CA ARG A 326 -11.40 5.59 5.58
C ARG A 326 -10.53 5.64 6.84
N LEU A 327 -9.50 4.79 6.88
CA LEU A 327 -8.53 4.70 7.97
C LEU A 327 -7.16 5.10 7.45
N ALA A 328 -6.37 5.85 8.22
CA ALA A 328 -4.99 6.15 7.87
C ALA A 328 -4.19 4.85 7.62
N HIS A 329 -3.31 4.85 6.60
CA HIS A 329 -2.47 3.70 6.25
C HIS A 329 -1.71 3.15 7.48
N ASP A 330 -1.23 4.05 8.34
CA ASP A 330 -0.47 3.72 9.54
C ASP A 330 -1.28 2.90 10.55
N ARG A 331 -2.56 3.25 10.76
CA ARG A 331 -3.49 2.49 11.62
C ARG A 331 -3.88 1.16 10.98
N LEU A 332 -4.18 1.20 9.68
CA LEU A 332 -4.66 0.04 8.93
C LEU A 332 -3.63 -1.10 8.95
N PHE A 333 -2.33 -0.78 8.88
CA PHE A 333 -1.26 -1.77 8.96
C PHE A 333 -1.29 -2.54 10.28
N GLY A 334 -1.30 -1.84 11.43
CA GLY A 334 -1.35 -2.48 12.74
C GLY A 334 -2.64 -3.27 12.98
N ILE A 335 -3.80 -2.68 12.65
CA ILE A 335 -5.13 -3.32 12.82
C ILE A 335 -5.23 -4.61 12.02
N SER A 336 -4.77 -4.59 10.77
CA SER A 336 -4.82 -5.78 9.91
C SER A 336 -3.93 -6.91 10.42
N ILE A 337 -2.76 -6.63 10.99
CA ILE A 337 -1.92 -7.66 11.61
C ILE A 337 -2.58 -8.25 12.87
N VAL A 338 -3.19 -7.41 13.72
CA VAL A 338 -3.92 -7.87 14.91
C VAL A 338 -5.09 -8.77 14.50
N ALA A 339 -5.88 -8.34 13.52
CA ALA A 339 -7.01 -9.12 13.02
C ALA A 339 -6.56 -10.44 12.39
N ALA A 340 -5.45 -10.45 11.63
CA ALA A 340 -4.86 -11.68 11.10
C ALA A 340 -4.43 -12.64 12.24
N GLY A 341 -3.79 -12.13 13.28
CA GLY A 341 -3.39 -12.91 14.46
C GLY A 341 -4.57 -13.52 15.20
N LEU A 342 -5.66 -12.75 15.41
CA LEU A 342 -6.90 -13.25 16.01
C LEU A 342 -7.55 -14.35 15.14
N CYS A 343 -7.65 -14.12 13.83
CA CYS A 343 -8.17 -15.13 12.91
C CYS A 343 -7.31 -16.40 12.93
N LEU A 344 -5.99 -16.28 13.05
CA LEU A 344 -5.09 -17.43 13.13
C LEU A 344 -5.31 -18.26 14.40
N VAL A 345 -5.62 -17.63 15.53
CA VAL A 345 -6.03 -18.34 16.76
C VAL A 345 -7.35 -19.09 16.52
N VAL A 346 -8.31 -18.48 15.82
CA VAL A 346 -9.58 -19.17 15.45
C VAL A 346 -9.31 -20.38 14.54
N VAL A 347 -8.39 -20.27 13.58
CA VAL A 347 -7.97 -21.41 12.75
C VAL A 347 -7.44 -22.53 13.65
N ALA A 348 -6.51 -22.23 14.54
CA ALA A 348 -5.90 -23.23 15.42
C ALA A 348 -6.91 -23.95 16.33
N LEU A 349 -7.98 -23.26 16.75
CA LEU A 349 -9.04 -23.82 17.58
C LEU A 349 -10.13 -24.54 16.79
N SER A 350 -10.16 -24.40 15.46
CA SER A 350 -11.24 -24.96 14.64
C SER A 350 -11.09 -26.48 14.46
N PRO A 351 -12.10 -27.29 14.85
CA PRO A 351 -12.05 -28.74 14.69
C PRO A 351 -12.60 -29.21 13.33
N HIS A 352 -13.33 -28.36 12.61
CA HIS A 352 -14.00 -28.69 11.36
C HIS A 352 -13.40 -27.94 10.17
N LEU A 353 -13.17 -28.67 9.07
CA LEU A 353 -12.61 -28.13 7.82
C LEU A 353 -13.36 -26.90 7.31
N ALA A 354 -14.70 -26.88 7.35
CA ALA A 354 -15.50 -25.76 6.87
C ALA A 354 -15.20 -24.46 7.65
N VAL A 355 -15.11 -24.57 8.98
CA VAL A 355 -14.76 -23.42 9.85
C VAL A 355 -13.32 -22.99 9.59
N SER A 356 -12.40 -23.96 9.43
CA SER A 356 -11.02 -23.66 9.07
C SER A 356 -10.93 -22.91 7.75
N LEU A 357 -11.66 -23.32 6.70
CA LEU A 357 -11.62 -22.66 5.39
C LEU A 357 -12.04 -21.19 5.48
N VAL A 358 -13.11 -20.88 6.21
CA VAL A 358 -13.57 -19.50 6.41
C VAL A 358 -12.57 -18.69 7.24
N ALA A 359 -12.07 -19.26 8.34
CA ALA A 359 -11.12 -18.58 9.21
C ALA A 359 -9.77 -18.32 8.51
N VAL A 360 -9.29 -19.29 7.73
CA VAL A 360 -8.06 -19.20 6.93
C VAL A 360 -8.20 -18.18 5.81
N ALA A 361 -9.36 -18.12 5.14
CA ALA A 361 -9.65 -17.05 4.19
C ALA A 361 -9.63 -15.67 4.87
N ALA A 362 -10.19 -15.55 6.08
CA ALA A 362 -10.13 -14.31 6.86
C ALA A 362 -8.69 -13.93 7.26
N VAL A 363 -7.85 -14.89 7.67
CA VAL A 363 -6.40 -14.66 7.85
C VAL A 363 -5.79 -14.08 6.58
N GLY A 364 -6.10 -14.67 5.42
CA GLY A 364 -5.68 -14.19 4.11
C GLY A 364 -6.07 -12.74 3.85
N VAL A 365 -7.33 -12.37 4.07
CA VAL A 365 -7.83 -10.99 3.87
C VAL A 365 -6.99 -10.00 4.66
N TRP A 366 -6.82 -10.25 5.96
CA TRP A 366 -6.10 -9.34 6.83
C TRP A 366 -4.60 -9.32 6.56
N ALA A 367 -3.98 -10.46 6.27
CA ALA A 367 -2.58 -10.54 5.86
C ALA A 367 -2.33 -9.79 4.53
N GLY A 368 -3.27 -9.87 3.57
CA GLY A 368 -3.17 -9.21 2.27
C GLY A 368 -3.31 -7.70 2.39
N THR A 369 -4.22 -7.24 3.26
CA THR A 369 -4.33 -5.83 3.62
C THR A 369 -3.05 -5.33 4.30
N ALA A 370 -2.53 -6.05 5.31
CA ALA A 370 -1.30 -5.68 5.99
C ALA A 370 -0.10 -5.60 5.03
N PHE A 371 0.05 -6.60 4.16
CA PHE A 371 1.15 -6.66 3.20
C PHE A 371 1.13 -5.49 2.22
N LEU A 372 -0.03 -5.20 1.61
CA LEU A 372 -0.15 -4.08 0.68
C LEU A 372 0.10 -2.76 1.39
N THR A 373 -0.54 -2.54 2.55
CA THR A 373 -0.39 -1.30 3.30
C THR A 373 1.06 -1.07 3.75
N GLY A 374 1.78 -2.12 4.19
CA GLY A 374 3.19 -2.01 4.56
C GLY A 374 4.09 -1.56 3.42
N VAL A 375 3.89 -2.13 2.22
CA VAL A 375 4.63 -1.72 1.01
C VAL A 375 4.24 -0.30 0.59
N THR A 376 2.96 0.07 0.68
CA THR A 376 2.50 1.42 0.37
C THR A 376 3.09 2.47 1.32
N ILE A 377 3.19 2.19 2.62
CA ILE A 377 3.81 3.11 3.59
C ILE A 377 5.27 3.40 3.20
N ILE A 378 6.03 2.38 2.78
CA ILE A 378 7.41 2.57 2.28
C ILE A 378 7.40 3.46 1.03
N GLY A 379 6.45 3.25 0.12
CA GLY A 379 6.35 3.98 -1.13
C GLY A 379 5.95 5.46 -0.98
N SER A 380 5.07 5.78 -0.04
CA SER A 380 4.46 7.11 0.07
C SER A 380 4.96 7.98 1.21
N ARG A 381 5.50 7.39 2.28
CA ARG A 381 5.88 8.12 3.51
C ARG A 381 7.39 8.22 3.74
N ILE A 382 8.17 7.46 2.97
CA ILE A 382 9.63 7.41 3.10
C ILE A 382 10.25 8.19 1.96
N GLU A 383 11.15 9.10 2.32
CA GLU A 383 11.88 9.97 1.40
C GLU A 383 12.66 9.16 0.34
N ASP A 384 12.70 9.67 -0.89
CA ASP A 384 13.28 8.98 -2.06
C ASP A 384 14.75 8.58 -1.84
N SER A 385 15.50 9.39 -1.08
CA SER A 385 16.92 9.19 -0.76
C SER A 385 17.20 7.89 0.02
N ILE A 386 16.26 7.46 0.85
CA ILE A 386 16.40 6.29 1.74
C ILE A 386 15.38 5.18 1.48
N ARG A 387 14.35 5.42 0.67
CA ARG A 387 13.29 4.46 0.32
C ARG A 387 13.84 3.14 -0.19
N GLY A 388 14.80 3.18 -1.12
CA GLY A 388 15.40 1.97 -1.69
C GLY A 388 16.09 1.10 -0.64
N ARG A 389 16.77 1.72 0.33
CA ARG A 389 17.45 1.04 1.44
C ARG A 389 16.44 0.37 2.37
N ILE A 390 15.38 1.09 2.74
CA ILE A 390 14.35 0.57 3.65
C ILE A 390 13.55 -0.55 3.01
N ASN A 391 13.20 -0.43 1.72
CA ASN A 391 12.56 -1.50 0.97
C ASN A 391 13.45 -2.76 0.91
N ALA A 392 14.76 -2.61 0.71
CA ALA A 392 15.70 -3.74 0.71
C ALA A 392 15.78 -4.43 2.08
N ILE A 393 15.81 -3.66 3.18
CA ILE A 393 15.78 -4.18 4.55
C ILE A 393 14.46 -4.91 4.80
N TYR A 394 13.32 -4.32 4.43
CA TYR A 394 12.00 -4.90 4.58
C TYR A 394 11.88 -6.25 3.85
N GLN A 395 12.32 -6.32 2.59
CA GLN A 395 12.29 -7.57 1.82
C GLN A 395 13.26 -8.63 2.36
N SER A 396 14.42 -8.22 2.84
CA SER A 396 15.38 -9.15 3.46
C SER A 396 14.82 -9.71 4.76
N LEU A 397 14.23 -8.85 5.62
CA LEU A 397 13.55 -9.25 6.84
C LEU A 397 12.44 -10.27 6.54
N MET A 398 11.57 -9.98 5.57
CA MET A 398 10.52 -10.90 5.14
C MET A 398 11.08 -12.28 4.79
N LYS A 399 12.12 -12.36 3.95
CA LYS A 399 12.72 -13.64 3.53
C LYS A 399 13.38 -14.38 4.69
N ILE A 400 14.13 -13.69 5.53
CA ILE A 400 14.81 -14.28 6.70
C ILE A 400 13.79 -14.84 7.68
N VAL A 401 12.76 -14.06 8.00
CA VAL A 401 11.72 -14.47 8.96
C VAL A 401 10.90 -15.63 8.42
N LEU A 402 10.46 -15.57 7.16
CA LEU A 402 9.73 -16.68 6.53
C LEU A 402 10.57 -17.95 6.45
N PHE A 403 11.85 -17.85 6.06
CA PHE A 403 12.75 -19.00 6.02
C PHE A 403 12.95 -19.59 7.42
N GLY A 404 13.31 -18.76 8.41
CA GLY A 404 13.56 -19.19 9.79
C GLY A 404 12.33 -19.82 10.45
N SER A 405 11.15 -19.20 10.28
CA SER A 405 9.89 -19.74 10.81
C SER A 405 9.48 -21.04 10.11
N THR A 406 9.63 -21.14 8.79
CA THR A 406 9.33 -22.37 8.03
C THR A 406 10.23 -23.54 8.44
N VAL A 407 11.49 -23.28 8.86
CA VAL A 407 12.38 -24.29 9.46
C VAL A 407 11.97 -24.63 10.89
N LEU A 408 11.69 -23.61 11.71
CA LEU A 408 11.44 -23.77 13.14
C LEU A 408 10.10 -24.46 13.43
N VAL A 409 9.06 -24.15 12.69
CA VAL A 409 7.68 -24.59 12.96
C VAL A 409 7.51 -26.10 12.91
N PRO A 410 7.98 -26.84 11.88
CA PRO A 410 7.94 -28.31 11.88
C PRO A 410 8.67 -28.94 13.07
N VAL A 411 9.78 -28.33 13.51
CA VAL A 411 10.51 -28.78 14.71
C VAL A 411 9.68 -28.56 15.96
N LEU A 412 9.01 -27.42 16.10
CA LEU A 412 8.13 -27.16 17.24
C LEU A 412 6.91 -28.11 17.25
N ILE A 413 6.35 -28.42 16.08
CA ILE A 413 5.23 -29.35 15.95
C ILE A 413 5.64 -30.76 16.40
N SER A 414 6.84 -31.21 16.03
CA SER A 414 7.32 -32.56 16.35
C SER A 414 7.66 -32.78 17.83
N LEU A 415 7.82 -31.72 18.62
CA LEU A 415 8.02 -31.80 20.07
C LEU A 415 6.76 -32.23 20.83
N VAL A 416 5.57 -32.06 20.24
CA VAL A 416 4.29 -32.34 20.90
C VAL A 416 3.72 -33.65 20.38
N ARG A 417 3.46 -34.61 21.28
CA ARG A 417 2.84 -35.88 20.91
C ARG A 417 1.34 -35.68 20.60
N PRO A 418 0.83 -36.25 19.49
CA PRO A 418 -0.60 -36.21 19.19
C PRO A 418 -1.42 -36.92 20.26
N THR A 419 -2.50 -36.30 20.74
CA THR A 419 -3.45 -36.90 21.69
C THR A 419 -4.86 -36.82 21.11
N ALA A 420 -5.60 -37.93 21.14
CA ALA A 420 -6.99 -37.96 20.71
C ALA A 420 -7.91 -37.77 21.92
N ILE A 421 -8.80 -36.79 21.87
CA ILE A 421 -9.80 -36.54 22.92
C ILE A 421 -11.19 -36.69 22.28
N SER A 422 -12.07 -37.47 22.90
CA SER A 422 -13.47 -37.55 22.48
C SER A 422 -14.25 -36.40 23.09
N VAL A 423 -14.75 -35.48 22.27
CA VAL A 423 -15.60 -34.37 22.68
C VAL A 423 -16.94 -34.54 21.97
N TRP A 424 -18.01 -34.76 22.75
CA TRP A 424 -19.40 -34.81 22.25
C TRP A 424 -19.63 -35.87 21.16
N GLY A 425 -19.00 -37.05 21.32
CA GLY A 425 -19.07 -38.15 20.36
C GLY A 425 -18.19 -37.99 19.12
N SER A 426 -17.45 -36.87 18.99
CA SER A 426 -16.47 -36.64 17.93
C SER A 426 -15.04 -36.78 18.48
N THR A 427 -14.18 -37.52 17.77
CA THR A 427 -12.76 -37.65 18.11
C THR A 427 -11.99 -36.47 17.56
N ILE A 428 -11.48 -35.62 18.43
CA ILE A 428 -10.63 -34.48 18.06
C ILE A 428 -9.18 -34.85 18.36
N THR A 429 -8.34 -34.89 17.32
CA THR A 429 -6.89 -35.08 17.45
C THR A 429 -6.23 -33.75 17.76
N ILE A 430 -5.66 -33.58 18.95
CA ILE A 430 -4.81 -32.44 19.32
C ILE A 430 -3.37 -32.83 19.02
N ASP A 431 -2.82 -32.26 17.96
CA ASP A 431 -1.42 -32.41 17.57
C ASP A 431 -0.63 -31.12 17.87
N GLY A 432 0.68 -31.14 17.60
CA GLY A 432 1.55 -29.97 17.80
C GLY A 432 1.23 -28.76 16.91
N THR A 433 0.32 -28.86 15.94
CA THR A 433 0.01 -27.76 15.02
C THR A 433 -0.75 -26.65 15.71
N ARG A 434 -1.76 -27.01 16.52
CA ARG A 434 -2.63 -26.05 17.22
C ARG A 434 -1.85 -25.12 18.16
N PRO A 435 -1.02 -25.60 19.11
CA PRO A 435 -0.27 -24.72 20.00
C PRO A 435 0.72 -23.83 19.24
N VAL A 436 1.35 -24.33 18.17
CA VAL A 436 2.27 -23.55 17.34
C VAL A 436 1.54 -22.45 16.57
N MET A 437 0.37 -22.74 16.00
CA MET A 437 -0.46 -21.74 15.33
C MET A 437 -1.03 -20.69 16.30
N ILE A 438 -1.43 -21.10 17.52
CA ILE A 438 -1.81 -20.15 18.58
C ILE A 438 -0.63 -19.24 18.93
N GLY A 439 0.56 -19.81 19.13
CA GLY A 439 1.78 -19.05 19.40
C GLY A 439 2.09 -18.04 18.29
N GLY A 440 1.99 -18.45 17.03
CA GLY A 440 2.12 -17.56 15.87
C GLY A 440 1.06 -16.46 15.84
N GLY A 441 -0.20 -16.78 16.13
CA GLY A 441 -1.31 -15.83 16.19
C GLY A 441 -1.15 -14.79 17.30
N VAL A 442 -0.75 -15.23 18.50
CA VAL A 442 -0.44 -14.35 19.63
C VAL A 442 0.76 -13.45 19.33
N LEU A 443 1.82 -13.99 18.72
CA LEU A 443 2.98 -13.20 18.32
C LEU A 443 2.61 -12.14 17.28
N ALA A 444 1.81 -12.47 16.26
CA ALA A 444 1.29 -11.48 15.32
C ALA A 444 0.41 -10.45 16.03
N LEU A 445 -0.47 -10.86 16.94
CA LEU A 445 -1.32 -9.95 17.70
C LEU A 445 -0.49 -8.94 18.51
N LEU A 446 0.51 -9.40 19.26
CA LEU A 446 1.38 -8.53 20.06
C LEU A 446 2.20 -7.59 19.18
N ALA A 447 2.79 -8.10 18.10
CA ALA A 447 3.53 -7.30 17.13
C ALA A 447 2.65 -6.27 16.43
N GLY A 448 1.40 -6.63 16.08
CA GLY A 448 0.41 -5.75 15.48
C GLY A 448 -0.05 -4.65 16.43
N ILE A 449 -0.28 -4.96 17.71
CA ILE A 449 -0.59 -3.95 18.75
C ILE A 449 0.59 -2.99 18.92
N PHE A 450 1.82 -3.51 18.92
CA PHE A 450 3.02 -2.69 19.03
C PHE A 450 3.18 -1.78 17.80
N ALA A 451 3.06 -2.33 16.59
CA ALA A 451 3.11 -1.59 15.33
C ALA A 451 2.05 -0.49 15.31
N TYR A 452 0.81 -0.82 15.67
CA TYR A 452 -0.28 0.14 15.81
C TYR A 452 0.09 1.28 16.76
N ARG A 453 0.49 0.98 18.00
CA ARG A 453 0.81 2.01 19.01
C ARG A 453 1.96 2.94 18.61
N GLN A 454 2.86 2.44 17.77
CA GLN A 454 4.06 3.16 17.39
C GLN A 454 3.90 3.96 16.09
N MET A 455 2.99 3.52 15.22
CA MET A 455 2.68 4.18 13.95
C MET A 455 1.43 5.06 14.05
N ASP A 456 0.60 4.90 15.08
CA ASP A 456 -0.55 5.76 15.32
C ASP A 456 -0.08 7.16 15.76
N ASP A 457 -0.03 8.07 14.80
CA ASP A 457 0.07 9.50 15.06
C ASP A 457 -1.16 9.91 15.87
N ARG A 458 -1.00 10.01 17.20
CA ARG A 458 -1.97 10.42 18.25
C ARG A 458 -3.12 11.35 17.81
N ARG A 459 -4.07 10.88 17.00
CA ARG A 459 -5.40 11.49 16.83
C ARG A 459 -6.29 10.88 17.92
N ALA A 460 -6.78 11.72 18.81
CA ALA A 460 -7.45 11.37 20.07
C ALA A 460 -8.84 10.70 19.93
N GLU A 461 -9.15 10.06 18.80
CA GLU A 461 -10.44 9.40 18.61
C GLU A 461 -10.36 7.89 18.91
N PRO A 462 -11.26 7.34 19.76
CA PRO A 462 -11.28 5.92 20.10
C PRO A 462 -11.67 5.02 18.92
N ILE A 463 -11.03 3.84 18.84
CA ILE A 463 -11.11 2.83 17.76
C ILE A 463 -12.56 2.47 17.36
N LEU A 464 -13.48 2.38 18.33
CA LEU A 464 -14.88 2.03 18.09
C LEU A 464 -15.62 3.10 17.30
N ALA A 465 -15.24 4.38 17.43
CA ALA A 465 -15.85 5.46 16.67
C ALA A 465 -15.43 5.38 15.19
N ASP A 466 -14.13 5.23 14.91
CA ASP A 466 -13.60 5.10 13.54
C ASP A 466 -14.14 3.86 12.82
N LEU A 467 -14.20 2.70 13.49
CA LEU A 467 -14.69 1.47 12.89
C LEU A 467 -16.22 1.52 12.64
N ARG A 468 -16.98 2.10 13.58
CA ARG A 468 -18.43 2.33 13.44
C ARG A 468 -18.74 3.33 12.32
N ASN A 469 -17.93 4.38 12.20
CA ASN A 469 -18.02 5.38 11.13
C ASN A 469 -17.53 4.86 9.77
N ALA A 470 -16.66 3.84 9.76
CA ALA A 470 -16.28 3.15 8.54
C ALA A 470 -17.37 2.17 8.06
N LEU A 471 -18.10 1.52 8.99
CA LEU A 471 -19.19 0.58 8.67
C LEU A 471 -20.52 1.27 8.34
N ARG A 472 -20.91 2.29 9.11
CA ARG A 472 -22.05 3.15 8.78
C ARG A 472 -21.55 4.15 7.73
N ARG A 473 -22.17 4.24 6.56
CA ARG A 473 -21.79 5.21 5.50
C ARG A 473 -22.08 6.67 5.91
N SER A 474 -21.65 7.10 7.08
CA SER A 474 -21.82 8.48 7.56
C SER A 474 -20.54 9.25 7.25
N PRO A 475 -20.62 10.37 6.51
CA PRO A 475 -19.48 11.27 6.34
C PRO A 475 -19.03 11.84 7.68
N ARG A 476 -17.74 12.19 7.75
CA ARG A 476 -17.06 12.82 8.90
C ARG A 476 -17.81 14.06 9.41
N ARG A 477 -17.65 14.31 10.72
CA ARG A 477 -18.17 15.42 11.55
C ARG A 477 -19.69 15.62 11.47
N VAL A 478 -20.40 15.15 12.50
CA VAL A 478 -21.88 15.23 12.56
C VAL A 478 -22.37 16.67 12.77
N ASN A 479 -21.54 17.60 13.26
CA ASN A 479 -22.01 18.94 13.61
C ASN A 479 -21.50 20.04 12.65
N GLY A 480 -20.22 20.44 12.65
CA GLY A 480 -19.73 21.64 11.92
C GLY A 480 -18.82 21.37 10.69
N LEU A 481 -18.56 22.41 9.89
CA LEU A 481 -17.72 22.37 8.68
C LEU A 481 -16.66 23.48 8.71
N LEU A 482 -15.37 23.16 8.56
CA LEU A 482 -14.29 24.14 8.48
C LEU A 482 -13.82 24.34 7.02
N ILE A 483 -13.90 25.57 6.51
CA ILE A 483 -13.43 25.98 5.18
C ILE A 483 -12.31 27.00 5.36
N ALA A 484 -11.13 26.69 4.84
CA ALA A 484 -9.98 27.61 4.83
C ALA A 484 -9.73 28.14 3.42
N LEU A 485 -9.38 29.43 3.29
CA LEU A 485 -8.84 30.01 2.07
C LEU A 485 -7.33 30.21 2.23
N GLU A 486 -6.56 29.62 1.33
CA GLU A 486 -5.11 29.69 1.28
C GLU A 486 -4.68 30.36 -0.04
N GLY A 487 -3.52 31.02 -0.01
CA GLY A 487 -3.00 31.77 -1.14
C GLY A 487 -1.72 32.51 -0.77
N THR A 488 -1.11 33.14 -1.77
CA THR A 488 0.14 33.91 -1.59
C THR A 488 -0.07 35.29 -1.01
N ARG A 489 -1.26 35.89 -1.14
CA ARG A 489 -1.55 37.27 -0.71
C ARG A 489 -2.68 37.31 0.31
N ALA A 490 -2.38 37.83 1.49
CA ALA A 490 -3.34 37.97 2.60
C ALA A 490 -4.59 38.78 2.22
N ILE A 491 -4.42 39.93 1.55
CA ILE A 491 -5.52 40.81 1.12
C ILE A 491 -6.53 40.08 0.21
N ASN A 492 -6.06 39.20 -0.67
CA ASN A 492 -6.95 38.48 -1.58
C ASN A 492 -7.69 37.35 -0.86
N THR A 493 -7.01 36.63 0.04
CA THR A 493 -7.62 35.56 0.83
C THR A 493 -8.63 36.11 1.83
N GLU A 494 -8.37 37.26 2.45
CA GLU A 494 -9.27 37.97 3.37
C GLU A 494 -10.59 38.36 2.68
N THR A 495 -10.50 39.12 1.60
CA THR A 495 -11.67 39.60 0.84
C THR A 495 -12.53 38.43 0.36
N GLN A 496 -11.91 37.37 -0.15
CA GLN A 496 -12.63 36.20 -0.63
C GLN A 496 -13.23 35.37 0.52
N ALA A 497 -12.59 35.32 1.69
CA ALA A 497 -13.13 34.63 2.86
C ALA A 497 -14.39 35.35 3.39
N ALA A 498 -14.36 36.68 3.44
CA ALA A 498 -15.51 37.50 3.84
C ALA A 498 -16.69 37.33 2.88
N ARG A 499 -16.45 37.45 1.57
CA ARG A 499 -17.47 37.24 0.51
C ARG A 499 -18.05 35.82 0.53
N LEU A 500 -17.19 34.81 0.75
CA LEU A 500 -17.64 33.42 0.86
C LEU A 500 -18.52 33.20 2.10
N ALA A 501 -18.11 33.75 3.24
CA ALA A 501 -18.89 33.66 4.48
C ALA A 501 -20.26 34.34 4.34
N GLU A 502 -20.31 35.52 3.72
CA GLU A 502 -21.56 36.23 3.44
C GLU A 502 -22.49 35.42 2.54
N TRP A 503 -21.97 34.85 1.45
CA TRP A 503 -22.76 33.97 0.59
C TRP A 503 -23.29 32.74 1.34
N LEU A 504 -22.45 32.09 2.17
CA LEU A 504 -22.86 30.91 2.94
C LEU A 504 -23.91 31.22 4.02
N ARG A 505 -23.98 32.46 4.54
CA ARG A 505 -25.00 32.88 5.52
C ARG A 505 -26.42 32.82 4.96
N ALA A 506 -26.59 32.86 3.64
CA ALA A 506 -27.88 32.62 2.99
C ALA A 506 -28.34 31.15 3.05
N GLY A 507 -27.50 30.24 3.57
CA GLY A 507 -27.81 28.83 3.76
C GLY A 507 -28.55 28.53 5.08
N THR A 508 -28.66 27.23 5.40
CA THR A 508 -29.46 26.73 6.54
C THR A 508 -28.68 26.60 7.86
N ARG A 509 -27.37 26.86 7.86
CA ARG A 509 -26.50 26.72 9.04
C ARG A 509 -25.91 28.06 9.46
N PRO A 510 -25.66 28.27 10.77
CA PRO A 510 -24.92 29.43 11.24
C PRO A 510 -23.52 29.42 10.63
N VAL A 511 -23.06 30.59 10.16
CA VAL A 511 -21.74 30.76 9.54
C VAL A 511 -20.92 31.72 10.38
N VAL A 512 -19.75 31.26 10.82
CA VAL A 512 -18.78 32.03 11.57
C VAL A 512 -17.59 32.30 10.66
N LEU A 513 -17.29 33.57 10.42
CA LEU A 513 -15.99 33.94 9.88
C LEU A 513 -15.03 33.97 11.07
N ALA A 514 -14.17 32.96 11.20
CA ALA A 514 -13.24 32.87 12.30
C ALA A 514 -12.08 33.84 12.08
N ALA A 515 -12.01 34.79 13.02
CA ALA A 515 -11.04 35.88 13.13
C ALA A 515 -11.15 37.00 12.08
N ASP A 516 -10.73 38.18 12.51
CA ASP A 516 -10.42 39.34 11.68
C ASP A 516 -8.90 39.27 11.42
N PRO A 517 -8.47 39.01 10.17
CA PRO A 517 -7.06 38.84 9.84
C PRO A 517 -6.18 40.03 10.24
N ALA A 518 -6.73 41.25 10.18
CA ALA A 518 -6.01 42.45 10.59
C ALA A 518 -5.77 42.49 12.11
N LEU A 519 -6.69 41.94 12.91
CA LEU A 519 -6.52 41.83 14.35
C LEU A 519 -5.50 40.75 14.74
N ASP A 520 -5.43 39.65 13.99
CA ASP A 520 -4.47 38.58 14.21
C ASP A 520 -3.04 39.00 13.86
N ASP A 521 -2.85 39.65 12.71
CA ASP A 521 -1.57 40.22 12.31
C ASP A 521 -1.11 41.30 13.30
N GLN A 522 -2.03 42.13 13.81
CA GLN A 522 -1.72 43.09 14.86
C GLN A 522 -1.33 42.43 16.19
N ARG A 523 -1.99 41.33 16.59
CA ARG A 523 -1.64 40.58 17.81
C ARG A 523 -0.27 39.95 17.67
N LEU A 524 0.02 39.32 16.53
CA LEU A 524 1.33 38.77 16.24
C LEU A 524 2.40 39.87 16.23
N ALA A 525 2.15 40.99 15.55
CA ALA A 525 3.06 42.13 15.53
C ALA A 525 3.31 42.69 16.93
N LYS A 526 2.29 42.79 17.78
CA LYS A 526 2.42 43.21 19.19
C LYS A 526 3.23 42.22 20.02
N LEU A 527 3.05 40.91 19.83
CA LEU A 527 3.84 39.88 20.53
C LEU A 527 5.30 39.90 20.10
N VAL A 528 5.55 39.99 18.80
CA VAL A 528 6.91 40.03 18.24
C VAL A 528 7.64 41.30 18.64
N SER A 529 7.00 42.47 18.51
CA SER A 529 7.60 43.77 18.86
C SER A 529 7.69 43.97 20.38
N GLY A 530 6.63 43.65 21.13
CA GLY A 530 6.57 43.83 22.58
C GLY A 530 7.56 42.97 23.35
N ALA A 531 7.86 41.77 22.85
CA ALA A 531 8.88 40.89 23.44
C ALA A 531 10.25 40.97 22.72
N SER A 532 10.43 41.89 21.77
CA SER A 532 11.68 42.06 21.00
C SER A 532 12.19 40.76 20.34
N LEU A 533 11.29 39.94 19.80
CA LEU A 533 11.61 38.63 19.23
C LEU A 533 12.26 38.76 17.84
N SER A 534 13.56 38.49 17.77
CA SER A 534 14.32 38.55 16.51
C SER A 534 14.58 37.20 15.85
N GLY A 535 14.49 36.10 16.62
CA GLY A 535 14.77 34.75 16.10
C GLY A 535 13.59 34.13 15.35
N ALA A 536 13.85 33.53 14.20
CA ALA A 536 12.85 32.83 13.38
C ALA A 536 12.01 31.81 14.16
N ARG A 537 12.65 31.01 15.03
CA ARG A 537 11.95 30.04 15.90
C ARG A 537 11.04 30.71 16.93
N ALA A 538 11.45 31.85 17.48
CA ALA A 538 10.64 32.59 18.45
C ALA A 538 9.41 33.22 17.78
N GLN A 539 9.56 33.72 16.55
CA GLN A 539 8.45 34.22 15.74
C GLN A 539 7.47 33.11 15.35
N ALA A 540 7.98 31.92 14.98
CA ALA A 540 7.14 30.75 14.71
C ALA A 540 6.33 30.30 15.94
N LEU A 541 6.94 30.31 17.14
CA LEU A 541 6.25 30.01 18.39
C LEU A 541 5.18 31.05 18.73
N ALA A 542 5.45 32.33 18.51
CA ALA A 542 4.46 33.40 18.69
C ALA A 542 3.27 33.24 17.73
N ALA A 543 3.54 32.93 16.45
CA ALA A 543 2.49 32.64 15.46
C ALA A 543 1.66 31.41 15.84
N ALA A 544 2.31 30.34 16.32
CA ALA A 544 1.64 29.14 16.80
C ALA A 544 0.75 29.43 18.02
N ALA A 545 1.21 30.26 18.96
CA ALA A 545 0.42 30.66 20.13
C ALA A 545 -0.84 31.45 19.76
N VAL A 546 -0.73 32.41 18.83
CA VAL A 546 -1.89 33.14 18.31
C VAL A 546 -2.87 32.19 17.64
N ARG A 547 -2.37 31.22 16.85
CA ARG A 547 -3.23 30.24 16.19
C ARG A 547 -3.97 29.32 17.17
N ALA A 548 -3.29 28.86 18.21
CA ALA A 548 -3.91 28.01 19.24
C ALA A 548 -5.07 28.71 19.93
N ASP A 549 -4.90 29.98 20.30
CA ASP A 549 -5.93 30.81 20.92
C ASP A 549 -7.16 30.99 20.00
N ILE A 550 -6.96 31.25 18.70
CA ILE A 550 -8.08 31.35 17.74
C ILE A 550 -8.83 30.03 17.61
N VAL A 551 -8.11 28.91 17.58
CA VAL A 551 -8.72 27.58 17.49
C VAL A 551 -9.58 27.30 18.72
N GLU A 552 -9.05 27.53 19.91
CA GLU A 552 -9.74 27.23 21.17
C GLU A 552 -10.89 28.21 21.45
N ARG A 553 -10.73 29.50 21.12
CA ARG A 553 -11.73 30.53 21.41
C ARG A 553 -12.87 30.57 20.39
N ASP A 554 -12.55 30.49 19.10
CA ASP A 554 -13.50 30.84 18.03
C ASP A 554 -13.87 29.62 17.18
N ILE A 555 -12.88 28.84 16.72
CA ILE A 555 -13.10 27.79 15.73
C ILE A 555 -13.75 26.55 16.34
N GLN A 556 -13.13 25.97 17.37
CA GLN A 556 -13.59 24.71 17.96
C GLN A 556 -15.01 24.82 18.55
N PRO A 557 -15.35 25.86 19.33
CA PRO A 557 -16.72 26.02 19.84
C PRO A 557 -17.76 26.18 18.72
N ALA A 558 -17.44 26.90 17.65
CA ALA A 558 -18.34 27.08 16.50
C ALA A 558 -18.57 25.76 15.75
N LEU A 559 -17.52 24.95 15.58
CA LEU A 559 -17.62 23.63 14.96
C LEU A 559 -18.44 22.66 15.81
N ASP A 560 -18.26 22.66 17.14
CA ASP A 560 -18.99 21.80 18.07
C ASP A 560 -20.50 22.13 18.08
N ALA A 561 -20.84 23.42 17.94
CA ALA A 561 -22.20 23.93 17.80
C ALA A 561 -22.84 23.65 16.43
N GLY A 562 -22.08 23.14 15.47
CA GLY A 562 -22.56 22.76 14.14
C GLY A 562 -22.51 23.85 13.07
N SER A 563 -21.74 24.90 13.30
CA SER A 563 -21.59 26.03 12.37
C SER A 563 -20.69 25.68 11.18
N VAL A 564 -20.85 26.43 10.10
CA VAL A 564 -19.83 26.52 9.04
C VAL A 564 -18.84 27.60 9.46
N VAL A 565 -17.58 27.21 9.66
CA VAL A 565 -16.50 28.12 9.97
C VAL A 565 -15.73 28.40 8.68
N VAL A 566 -15.67 29.66 8.28
CA VAL A 566 -14.83 30.13 7.17
C VAL A 566 -13.65 30.87 7.78
N MET A 567 -12.45 30.67 7.26
CA MET A 567 -11.29 31.41 7.72
C MET A 567 -10.23 31.61 6.65
N GLU A 568 -9.43 32.65 6.86
CA GLU A 568 -8.24 32.92 6.07
C GLU A 568 -7.02 32.19 6.65
N ARG A 569 -6.21 31.59 5.78
CA ARG A 569 -4.84 31.10 6.07
C ARG A 569 -4.76 30.32 7.38
N PHE A 570 -5.29 29.10 7.40
CA PHE A 570 -5.39 28.31 8.62
C PHE A 570 -4.03 27.83 9.12
N VAL A 571 -3.33 27.07 8.29
CA VAL A 571 -2.04 26.46 8.66
C VAL A 571 -1.06 26.46 7.49
N ASP A 572 -1.55 26.35 6.26
CA ASP A 572 -0.67 26.00 5.13
C ASP A 572 0.13 27.20 4.62
N SER A 573 -0.50 28.36 4.36
CA SER A 573 0.22 29.58 3.95
C SER A 573 1.16 30.14 5.03
N PRO A 574 0.82 30.17 6.34
CA PRO A 574 1.75 30.59 7.38
C PRO A 574 2.99 29.69 7.48
N LEU A 575 2.82 28.36 7.36
CA LEU A 575 3.95 27.42 7.37
C LEU A 575 4.82 27.56 6.12
N ALA A 576 4.20 27.65 4.95
CA ALA A 576 4.91 27.85 3.69
C ALA A 576 5.73 29.15 3.72
N HIS A 577 5.18 30.23 4.29
CA HIS A 577 5.89 31.50 4.45
C HIS A 577 7.06 31.38 5.44
N LEU A 578 6.87 30.76 6.62
CA LEU A 578 7.94 30.61 7.62
C LEU A 578 9.06 29.69 7.11
N SER A 579 8.73 28.63 6.36
CA SER A 579 9.73 27.75 5.76
C SER A 579 10.49 28.45 4.63
N ALA A 580 9.79 29.12 3.71
CA ALA A 580 10.40 29.75 2.54
C ALA A 580 11.24 31.00 2.87
N VAL A 581 10.81 31.79 3.86
CA VAL A 581 11.43 33.08 4.20
C VAL A 581 12.40 32.98 5.38
N ALA A 582 12.07 32.17 6.40
CA ALA A 582 12.88 32.05 7.61
C ALA A 582 13.82 30.83 7.62
N GLY A 583 13.79 30.00 6.57
CA GLY A 583 14.68 28.85 6.39
C GLY A 583 14.50 27.73 7.43
N LEU A 584 13.33 27.68 8.06
CA LEU A 584 12.99 26.67 9.06
C LEU A 584 12.58 25.36 8.38
N ASP A 585 12.95 24.24 9.01
CA ASP A 585 12.58 22.92 8.53
C ASP A 585 11.06 22.73 8.56
N SER A 586 10.51 22.28 7.43
CA SER A 586 9.10 22.04 7.22
C SER A 586 8.51 21.04 8.22
N GLN A 587 9.27 20.00 8.62
CA GLN A 587 8.79 18.99 9.57
C GLN A 587 8.69 19.53 11.00
N GLU A 588 9.66 20.36 11.44
CA GLU A 588 9.61 21.04 12.74
C GLU A 588 8.37 21.95 12.83
N LEU A 589 8.11 22.68 11.75
CA LEU A 589 6.98 23.61 11.63
C LEU A 589 5.63 22.89 11.58
N GLU A 590 5.51 21.80 10.84
CA GLU A 590 4.28 21.00 10.77
C GLU A 590 3.92 20.40 12.14
N GLY A 591 4.89 19.88 12.87
CA GLY A 591 4.69 19.39 14.23
C GLY A 591 4.22 20.47 15.21
N LEU A 592 4.75 21.70 15.06
CA LEU A 592 4.33 22.85 15.85
C LEU A 592 2.90 23.29 15.52
N ALA A 593 2.53 23.34 14.24
CA ALA A 593 1.18 23.69 13.82
C ALA A 593 0.14 22.64 14.25
N ASP A 594 0.47 21.36 14.14
CA ASP A 594 -0.37 20.26 14.63
C ASP A 594 -0.60 20.35 16.14
N TRP A 595 0.42 20.73 16.90
CA TRP A 595 0.28 20.93 18.34
C TRP A 595 -0.61 22.14 18.65
N ALA A 596 -0.34 23.28 18.01
CA ALA A 596 -1.09 24.53 18.23
C ALA A 596 -2.58 24.39 17.87
N THR A 597 -2.91 23.64 16.83
CA THR A 597 -4.29 23.48 16.36
C THR A 597 -5.00 22.27 16.98
N GLY A 598 -4.37 21.52 17.89
CA GLY A 598 -4.94 20.27 18.38
C GLY A 598 -5.14 19.23 17.27
N ARG A 599 -4.34 19.31 16.20
CA ARG A 599 -4.46 18.54 14.94
C ARG A 599 -5.76 18.79 14.18
N LEU A 600 -6.42 19.91 14.45
CA LEU A 600 -7.52 20.38 13.64
C LEU A 600 -7.02 20.66 12.23
N ARG A 601 -7.75 20.19 11.22
CA ARG A 601 -7.49 20.48 9.79
C ARG A 601 -8.80 20.94 9.13
N PRO A 602 -8.73 21.79 8.09
CA PRO A 602 -9.90 22.20 7.33
C PRO A 602 -10.53 21.01 6.63
N ASP A 603 -11.86 21.00 6.56
CA ASP A 603 -12.60 20.00 5.79
C ASP A 603 -12.52 20.30 4.29
N ILE A 604 -12.36 21.59 3.94
CA ILE A 604 -12.11 22.09 2.59
C ILE A 604 -11.05 23.21 2.68
N THR A 605 -10.02 23.13 1.85
CA THR A 605 -9.05 24.20 1.64
C THR A 605 -9.18 24.73 0.21
N ILE A 606 -9.48 26.01 0.05
CA ILE A 606 -9.53 26.67 -1.25
C ILE A 606 -8.17 27.32 -1.48
N LEU A 607 -7.41 26.83 -2.46
CA LEU A 607 -6.15 27.45 -2.86
C LEU A 607 -6.43 28.44 -3.99
N LEU A 608 -6.23 29.73 -3.73
CA LEU A 608 -6.27 30.78 -4.74
C LEU A 608 -4.93 30.79 -5.50
N ASP A 609 -4.95 30.27 -6.72
CA ASP A 609 -3.78 30.18 -7.61
C ASP A 609 -3.67 31.43 -8.46
N ALA A 610 -2.68 32.28 -8.18
CA ALA A 610 -2.41 33.50 -8.94
C ALA A 610 -0.95 33.48 -9.40
N ASP A 611 -0.70 33.91 -10.64
CA ASP A 611 0.67 34.12 -11.14
C ASP A 611 1.36 35.22 -10.30
N PRO A 612 2.48 34.93 -9.60
CA PRO A 612 3.22 35.91 -8.83
C PRO A 612 3.67 37.14 -9.64
N GLY A 613 3.78 37.02 -10.97
CA GLY A 613 4.28 38.07 -11.86
C GLY A 613 3.30 39.20 -12.22
N THR A 614 2.00 39.05 -11.97
CA THR A 614 0.96 39.86 -12.65
C THR A 614 0.63 41.21 -12.02
N VAL A 615 0.93 41.47 -10.74
CA VAL A 615 0.60 42.77 -10.10
C VAL A 615 1.68 43.19 -9.09
N MET A 616 2.56 44.13 -9.47
CA MET A 616 3.67 44.57 -8.63
C MET A 616 3.28 45.57 -7.52
N ARG A 617 3.74 45.32 -6.29
CA ARG A 617 4.12 46.37 -5.32
C ARG A 617 5.48 46.02 -4.69
N LYS A 618 6.18 47.07 -4.28
CA LYS A 618 7.65 47.23 -4.28
C LYS A 618 8.44 46.59 -3.12
N SER A 619 7.93 45.59 -2.39
CA SER A 619 8.52 45.24 -1.07
C SER A 619 8.81 43.77 -0.76
N GLU A 620 8.55 42.80 -1.64
CA GLU A 620 8.91 41.37 -1.38
C GLU A 620 9.71 40.78 -2.55
N SER A 621 10.64 39.86 -2.25
CA SER A 621 11.44 39.21 -3.29
C SER A 621 10.56 38.21 -4.06
N LEU A 622 10.55 38.33 -5.39
CA LEU A 622 9.80 37.43 -6.28
C LEU A 622 10.13 35.95 -5.99
N ASP A 623 11.40 35.64 -5.72
CA ASP A 623 11.84 34.28 -5.39
C ASP A 623 11.17 33.70 -4.15
N ALA A 624 10.85 34.52 -3.14
CA ALA A 624 10.16 34.05 -1.94
C ALA A 624 8.68 33.73 -2.23
N GLN A 625 8.01 34.57 -3.02
CA GLN A 625 6.62 34.35 -3.41
C GLN A 625 6.47 33.12 -4.31
N TRP A 626 7.39 32.92 -5.26
CA TRP A 626 7.43 31.71 -6.08
C TRP A 626 7.65 30.44 -5.24
N ARG A 627 8.50 30.49 -4.20
CA ARG A 627 8.69 29.34 -3.29
C ARG A 627 7.44 29.03 -2.47
N VAL A 628 6.76 30.04 -1.94
CA VAL A 628 5.51 29.86 -1.18
C VAL A 628 4.43 29.27 -2.09
N GLN A 629 4.25 29.80 -3.30
CA GLN A 629 3.29 29.27 -4.27
C GLN A 629 3.60 27.81 -4.62
N HIS A 630 4.87 27.48 -4.87
CA HIS A 630 5.28 26.13 -5.20
C HIS A 630 4.95 25.14 -4.08
N LEU A 631 5.26 25.49 -2.83
CA LEU A 631 4.93 24.66 -1.66
C LEU A 631 3.42 24.46 -1.49
N LEU A 632 2.62 25.51 -1.65
CA LEU A 632 1.14 25.39 -1.56
C LEU A 632 0.57 24.50 -2.66
N THR A 633 1.09 24.60 -3.89
CA THR A 633 0.68 23.76 -5.01
C THR A 633 1.11 22.30 -4.82
N GLU A 634 2.30 22.05 -4.25
CA GLU A 634 2.74 20.71 -3.85
C GLU A 634 1.82 20.12 -2.77
N MET A 635 1.43 20.91 -1.76
CA MET A 635 0.48 20.50 -0.72
C MET A 635 -0.90 20.17 -1.32
N ALA A 636 -1.38 20.97 -2.27
CA ALA A 636 -2.64 20.72 -2.98
C ALA A 636 -2.57 19.45 -3.84
N ALA A 637 -1.44 19.18 -4.48
CA ALA A 637 -1.21 17.96 -5.25
C ALA A 637 -1.11 16.71 -4.35
N ALA A 638 -0.60 16.85 -3.13
CA ALA A 638 -0.46 15.77 -2.16
C ALA A 638 -1.80 15.36 -1.50
N ASP A 639 -2.75 16.29 -1.33
CA ASP A 639 -4.06 16.02 -0.70
C ASP A 639 -5.26 16.54 -1.55
N PRO A 640 -5.46 16.01 -2.77
CA PRO A 640 -6.48 16.52 -3.71
C PRO A 640 -7.93 16.32 -3.22
N ASP A 641 -8.12 15.52 -2.16
CA ASP A 641 -9.43 15.34 -1.53
C ASP A 641 -9.78 16.50 -0.58
N ARG A 642 -8.79 17.29 -0.12
CA ARG A 642 -9.00 18.45 0.76
C ARG A 642 -8.94 19.77 0.00
N TYR A 643 -8.10 19.85 -1.03
CA TYR A 643 -7.86 21.09 -1.76
C TYR A 643 -8.79 21.29 -2.96
N VAL A 644 -9.18 22.54 -3.14
CA VAL A 644 -9.90 23.05 -4.31
C VAL A 644 -9.08 24.21 -4.85
N VAL A 645 -8.40 23.98 -5.98
CA VAL A 645 -7.60 25.02 -6.61
C VAL A 645 -8.53 25.88 -7.47
N VAL A 646 -8.50 27.18 -7.23
CA VAL A 646 -9.28 28.18 -7.96
C VAL A 646 -8.32 29.17 -8.59
N ASP A 647 -8.43 29.33 -9.91
CA ASP A 647 -7.72 30.38 -10.62
C ASP A 647 -8.15 31.76 -10.11
N ALA A 648 -7.19 32.51 -9.57
CA ALA A 648 -7.35 33.80 -8.94
C ALA A 648 -6.96 34.98 -9.86
N GLU A 649 -6.83 34.75 -11.17
CA GLU A 649 -6.70 35.82 -12.17
C GLU A 649 -8.05 36.47 -12.51
N GLY A 650 -8.10 37.81 -12.53
CA GLY A 650 -9.27 38.59 -12.90
C GLY A 650 -9.65 39.64 -11.85
N THR A 651 -10.88 40.14 -11.94
CA THR A 651 -11.48 41.04 -10.94
C THR A 651 -11.91 40.26 -9.68
N GLU A 652 -12.04 40.94 -8.53
CA GLU A 652 -12.45 40.29 -7.27
C GLU A 652 -13.82 39.59 -7.37
N ASP A 653 -14.72 40.14 -8.19
CA ASP A 653 -16.06 39.58 -8.42
C ASP A 653 -15.97 38.27 -9.23
N GLU A 654 -15.16 38.25 -10.29
CA GLU A 654 -14.93 37.04 -11.10
C GLU A 654 -14.29 35.92 -10.28
N VAL A 655 -13.31 36.24 -9.43
CA VAL A 655 -12.68 35.26 -8.53
C VAL A 655 -13.71 34.74 -7.51
N SER A 656 -14.53 35.61 -6.94
CA SER A 656 -15.60 35.24 -6.01
C SER A 656 -16.62 34.30 -6.66
N ASP A 657 -16.99 34.53 -7.92
CA ASP A 657 -17.87 33.64 -8.68
C ASP A 657 -17.29 32.24 -8.87
N ARG A 658 -15.99 32.15 -9.18
CA ARG A 658 -15.28 30.87 -9.31
C ARG A 658 -15.21 30.15 -7.97
N VAL A 659 -14.89 30.86 -6.88
CA VAL A 659 -14.85 30.31 -5.51
C VAL A 659 -16.23 29.75 -5.12
N ARG A 660 -17.32 30.50 -5.35
CA ARG A 660 -18.70 30.06 -5.09
C ARG A 660 -19.05 28.81 -5.90
N THR A 661 -18.73 28.80 -7.19
CA THR A 661 -18.97 27.67 -8.09
C THR A 661 -18.25 26.41 -7.63
N ALA A 662 -16.97 26.55 -7.26
CA ALA A 662 -16.14 25.45 -6.80
C ALA A 662 -16.66 24.87 -5.47
N ILE A 663 -17.01 25.72 -4.50
CA ILE A 663 -17.57 25.30 -3.21
C ILE A 663 -18.94 24.65 -3.38
N ARG A 664 -19.81 25.19 -4.23
CA ARG A 664 -21.12 24.57 -4.53
C ARG A 664 -20.93 23.16 -5.09
N ALA A 665 -20.03 22.97 -6.05
CA ALA A 665 -19.74 21.66 -6.62
C ALA A 665 -19.22 20.65 -5.57
N VAL A 666 -18.46 21.13 -4.58
CA VAL A 666 -17.97 20.31 -3.47
C VAL A 666 -19.09 19.95 -2.49
N LEU A 667 -19.86 20.95 -2.03
CA LEU A 667 -20.95 20.80 -1.06
C LEU A 667 -22.08 19.91 -1.56
N VAL A 668 -22.52 20.07 -2.81
CA VAL A 668 -23.59 19.24 -3.41
C VAL A 668 -23.27 17.75 -3.36
N GLY A 669 -22.00 17.39 -3.52
CA GLY A 669 -21.58 15.98 -3.48
C GLY A 669 -21.07 15.48 -2.14
N ARG A 670 -20.98 16.30 -1.08
CA ARG A 670 -20.50 15.90 0.25
C ARG A 670 -21.57 16.03 1.35
N LEU A 671 -22.39 17.07 1.31
CA LEU A 671 -23.35 17.44 2.36
C LEU A 671 -24.53 18.18 1.71
N ALA A 672 -25.49 17.43 1.16
CA ALA A 672 -26.67 17.99 0.52
C ALA A 672 -27.47 18.88 1.49
N GLY A 673 -27.82 20.11 1.07
CA GLY A 673 -28.60 21.07 1.86
C GLY A 673 -27.82 22.22 2.51
N LEU A 674 -26.48 22.26 2.36
CA LEU A 674 -25.63 23.34 2.89
C LEU A 674 -25.40 24.52 1.94
N ALA A 675 -25.54 24.31 0.64
CA ALA A 675 -25.40 25.39 -0.34
C ALA A 675 -26.68 26.25 -0.37
N PRO A 676 -26.57 27.59 -0.39
CA PRO A 676 -27.71 28.47 -0.63
C PRO A 676 -28.42 28.12 -1.95
N ALA A 677 -29.75 28.15 -1.95
CA ALA A 677 -30.56 28.04 -3.16
C ALA A 677 -30.42 29.33 -3.98
N GLU A 678 -30.42 29.25 -5.31
CA GLU A 678 -30.39 30.46 -6.14
C GLU A 678 -31.67 31.28 -5.98
N GLU A 679 -31.53 32.57 -5.70
CA GLU A 679 -32.52 33.55 -6.16
C GLU A 679 -32.54 33.49 -7.68
N LYS A 680 -33.72 33.23 -8.24
CA LYS A 680 -33.95 33.42 -9.67
C LYS A 680 -33.63 34.88 -9.99
N VAL A 681 -32.52 35.11 -10.67
CA VAL A 681 -32.26 36.39 -11.33
C VAL A 681 -33.39 36.56 -12.34
N GLU A 682 -34.39 37.38 -11.98
CA GLU A 682 -35.37 37.88 -12.95
C GLU A 682 -34.59 38.66 -14.00
N ALA A 683 -34.57 38.12 -15.21
CA ALA A 683 -34.06 38.83 -16.37
C ALA A 683 -34.84 40.15 -16.50
N ARG A 684 -34.12 41.27 -16.39
CA ARG A 684 -34.54 42.56 -16.93
C ARG A 684 -33.58 42.98 -18.02
#